data_AF-K2QXR8-F1
#
_entry.id   AF-K2QXR8-F1
#
_cell.length_a   1.000
_cell.length_b   1.000
_cell.length_c   1.000
_cell.angle_alpha   90.00
_cell.angle_beta   90.00
_cell.angle_gamma   90.00
#
_symmetry.space_group_name_H-M   'P 1'
#
loop_
_entity.id
_entity.type
_entity.pdbx_description
1 polymer ?
#
loop_
_entity_poly.entity_id
_entity_poly.type
_entity_poly.pdbx_seq_one_letter_code
_entity_poly.pdbx_strand_id
1 'polypeptide(L)'
;MSAAPASPSARKRTYDETKDEDRNGNGSRPQDEDTSSDDDDFGPALPSQVPKKKRRKLPYEKLYIAALPASVRYSRSLMHKEQLCFTTLTPNTDFLITSSVDGVVKFWKKNRDGVEFVKEFRAHNGEITSVSVSADGRSFASAGTDNTVKIFDVITFDLLAMLTLDATPKCICWVHNRGASLPLLAVSLESEKAIRIYDGRGENQQPTRTLANLHRSPVHLMAYNNEYDCVVSADEGGMLEYWRPSGNYEKPENVFQMKSSTNLFEFKKAKTVPSSITISPNGTQFATFSFPDRKVRIFDFATGKLYRTYDESIATVMEMQQAGTALQKLDDVEFGRRLAVERELEYPAVKPRINVIFDETGHFIMYGSILGTKVINTFTNRVVKVYGKDEPFRALNLALYQGQPEKKGVMTVEMAASENPLIKEAEARDAMLVSTGFGKVRFYMFTNDEQISKSERDVQNEKPRNVNARKQEEQKAAETGTSAIIHTTYGDIHIRLFPEAAPKAVENFVVHSRNGYYNNVIFHRVIRKFMLQTGDPLGDGTGGESIWGKEFEDEFSTLKHDKPYTVSMANAGPNTNGSQFFITTEKTPWLDNKHTIFGRAVAGLDVIHKIENVRTYKEKPEEDIKIVNISIN
;
A
#
# COMPACT_ATOMS: atom_id res chain seq x y z
N MET A 1 5.58 -69.41 -27.09
CA MET A 1 6.50 -68.48 -26.40
C MET A 1 5.65 -67.38 -25.77
N SER A 2 5.73 -67.30 -24.43
CA SER A 2 5.13 -66.32 -23.49
C SER A 2 3.74 -65.73 -23.80
N ALA A 3 2.72 -66.28 -23.15
CA ALA A 3 1.43 -65.64 -22.90
C ALA A 3 1.31 -65.28 -21.41
N ALA A 4 0.66 -64.15 -21.12
CA ALA A 4 0.29 -63.70 -19.77
C ALA A 4 -0.60 -64.71 -19.03
N PRO A 5 -0.74 -64.56 -17.70
CA PRO A 5 -2.09 -64.24 -17.21
C PRO A 5 -2.16 -63.33 -15.95
N ALA A 6 -3.43 -63.07 -15.61
CA ALA A 6 -4.04 -62.11 -14.70
C ALA A 6 -3.70 -62.16 -13.19
N SER A 7 -4.08 -61.06 -12.53
CA SER A 7 -4.15 -60.76 -11.08
C SER A 7 -5.01 -61.73 -10.24
N PRO A 8 -4.86 -61.73 -8.90
CA PRO A 8 -5.98 -61.29 -8.06
C PRO A 8 -5.63 -60.51 -6.76
N SER A 9 -6.70 -60.09 -6.11
CA SER A 9 -6.93 -59.12 -5.04
C SER A 9 -6.55 -59.48 -3.59
N ALA A 10 -6.31 -58.43 -2.79
CA ALA A 10 -6.77 -58.15 -1.41
C ALA A 10 -6.49 -59.13 -0.23
N ARG A 11 -5.83 -58.60 0.83
CA ARG A 11 -6.42 -58.43 2.19
C ARG A 11 -5.46 -57.78 3.20
N LYS A 12 -6.04 -56.92 4.05
CA LYS A 12 -5.53 -56.25 5.25
C LYS A 12 -4.80 -57.20 6.22
N ARG A 13 -3.71 -56.73 6.85
CA ARG A 13 -3.38 -57.02 8.26
C ARG A 13 -2.68 -55.81 8.92
N THR A 14 -3.31 -55.33 9.98
CA THR A 14 -2.75 -54.58 11.11
C THR A 14 -1.73 -55.44 11.85
N TYR A 15 -0.63 -54.86 12.34
CA TYR A 15 0.17 -55.47 13.41
C TYR A 15 0.83 -54.37 14.25
N ASP A 16 0.29 -54.25 15.46
CA ASP A 16 0.99 -53.75 16.63
C ASP A 16 1.95 -54.87 17.10
N GLU A 17 2.89 -54.52 17.98
CA GLU A 17 3.97 -55.36 18.57
C GLU A 17 5.32 -55.34 17.85
N THR A 18 6.29 -54.71 18.51
CA THR A 18 7.42 -55.47 19.08
C THR A 18 8.00 -54.70 20.26
N LYS A 19 8.06 -55.40 21.39
CA LYS A 19 8.79 -55.06 22.62
C LYS A 19 10.25 -55.49 22.48
N ASP A 20 11.08 -54.78 23.24
CA ASP A 20 12.28 -55.19 23.98
C ASP A 20 13.44 -55.87 23.22
N GLU A 21 14.63 -55.26 23.27
CA GLU A 21 15.76 -55.79 24.06
C GLU A 21 16.98 -54.83 24.16
N ASP A 22 17.66 -54.94 25.31
CA ASP A 22 19.06 -54.63 25.65
C ASP A 22 19.58 -53.25 26.12
N ARG A 23 19.48 -53.08 27.45
CA ARG A 23 20.54 -53.08 28.49
C ARG A 23 21.86 -52.26 28.36
N ASN A 24 22.03 -51.44 29.42
CA ASN A 24 23.23 -51.13 30.22
C ASN A 24 24.34 -50.17 29.71
N GLY A 25 24.47 -49.04 30.42
CA GLY A 25 25.66 -48.19 30.46
C GLY A 25 25.52 -47.10 31.53
N ASN A 26 26.20 -47.29 32.65
CA ASN A 26 26.19 -46.50 33.89
C ASN A 26 26.98 -45.17 33.74
N GLY A 27 26.61 -44.09 34.44
CA GLY A 27 27.54 -42.97 34.69
C GLY A 27 26.98 -41.55 34.81
N SER A 28 26.84 -41.09 36.07
CA SER A 28 27.08 -39.72 36.60
C SER A 28 26.32 -38.48 36.07
N ARG A 29 25.54 -37.88 36.99
CA ARG A 29 25.13 -36.45 37.02
C ARG A 29 26.33 -35.52 37.34
N PRO A 30 26.20 -34.21 37.06
CA PRO A 30 25.74 -33.22 38.06
C PRO A 30 24.63 -32.31 37.47
N GLN A 31 23.53 -31.96 38.15
CA GLN A 31 23.31 -31.13 39.35
C GLN A 31 23.53 -29.63 39.11
N ASP A 32 22.42 -28.88 39.15
CA ASP A 32 22.18 -27.51 39.67
C ASP A 32 20.96 -26.92 38.92
N GLU A 33 19.76 -26.93 39.53
CA GLU A 33 19.23 -25.96 40.50
C GLU A 33 18.74 -24.67 39.82
N ASP A 34 17.42 -24.52 39.72
CA ASP A 34 16.78 -23.28 40.17
C ASP A 34 15.32 -23.55 40.58
N THR A 35 15.07 -23.20 41.83
CA THR A 35 13.87 -23.40 42.63
C THR A 35 12.92 -22.21 42.54
N SER A 36 11.62 -22.49 42.49
CA SER A 36 10.58 -21.61 43.02
C SER A 36 9.34 -22.47 43.33
N SER A 37 9.26 -22.87 44.60
CA SER A 37 8.05 -23.34 45.32
C SER A 37 7.33 -22.10 45.91
N ASP A 38 6.11 -22.07 46.45
CA ASP A 38 5.08 -23.02 46.94
C ASP A 38 3.73 -22.25 46.83
N ASP A 39 2.61 -22.84 46.41
CA ASP A 39 1.59 -23.61 47.17
C ASP A 39 0.75 -22.78 48.16
N ASP A 40 -0.59 -22.83 47.96
CA ASP A 40 -1.60 -23.12 48.99
C ASP A 40 -3.01 -23.22 48.35
N ASP A 41 -3.44 -24.45 48.04
CA ASP A 41 -4.85 -24.83 47.84
C ASP A 41 -5.17 -26.04 48.73
N PHE A 42 -6.04 -25.86 49.72
CA PHE A 42 -6.44 -26.89 50.69
C PHE A 42 -7.72 -27.60 50.22
N GLY A 43 -7.57 -28.82 49.70
CA GLY A 43 -8.69 -29.75 49.50
C GLY A 43 -8.25 -31.11 48.92
N PRO A 44 -8.71 -32.27 49.44
CA PRO A 44 -8.15 -33.56 49.07
C PRO A 44 -8.65 -34.02 47.68
N ALA A 45 -7.75 -34.05 46.69
CA ALA A 45 -8.02 -34.60 45.37
C ALA A 45 -7.48 -36.04 45.23
N LEU A 46 -8.36 -36.97 44.83
CA LEU A 46 -8.04 -38.36 44.48
C LEU A 46 -7.07 -38.44 43.26
N PRO A 47 -6.17 -39.44 43.20
CA PRO A 47 -5.15 -39.52 42.17
C PRO A 47 -5.73 -40.03 40.84
N SER A 48 -5.92 -39.13 39.88
CA SER A 48 -6.06 -39.53 38.47
C SER A 48 -4.73 -39.29 37.75
N GLN A 49 -3.89 -40.33 37.70
CA GLN A 49 -2.68 -40.34 36.88
C GLN A 49 -3.06 -40.52 35.40
N VAL A 50 -3.49 -39.44 34.75
CA VAL A 50 -3.44 -39.36 33.30
C VAL A 50 -1.97 -39.11 32.92
N PRO A 51 -1.31 -40.00 32.15
CA PRO A 51 0.08 -39.77 31.75
C PRO A 51 0.16 -38.47 30.94
N LYS A 52 0.93 -37.49 31.44
CA LYS A 52 1.18 -36.22 30.74
C LYS A 52 1.70 -36.55 29.34
N LYS A 53 0.89 -36.34 28.29
CA LYS A 53 1.29 -36.55 26.88
C LYS A 53 2.64 -35.87 26.65
N LYS A 54 3.65 -36.62 26.18
CA LYS A 54 4.96 -36.06 25.79
C LYS A 54 4.71 -34.91 24.81
N ARG A 55 5.17 -33.71 25.19
CA ARG A 55 5.02 -32.50 24.36
C ARG A 55 5.75 -32.72 23.04
N ARG A 56 5.08 -32.44 21.91
CA ARG A 56 5.71 -32.45 20.59
C ARG A 56 6.86 -31.45 20.60
N LYS A 57 8.06 -31.88 20.21
CA LYS A 57 9.25 -31.05 20.09
C LYS A 57 9.63 -31.03 18.62
N LEU A 58 9.80 -29.85 18.04
CA LEU A 58 10.29 -29.72 16.67
C LEU A 58 11.80 -30.03 16.67
N PRO A 59 12.28 -31.00 15.87
CA PRO A 59 13.72 -31.22 15.71
C PRO A 59 14.40 -29.94 15.21
N TYR A 60 15.58 -29.65 15.75
CA TYR A 60 16.40 -28.48 15.36
C TYR A 60 15.72 -27.11 15.54
N GLU A 61 14.68 -27.00 16.37
CA GLU A 61 13.94 -25.74 16.61
C GLU A 61 14.84 -24.55 16.95
N LYS A 62 15.89 -24.77 17.76
CA LYS A 62 16.86 -23.73 18.13
C LYS A 62 17.59 -23.15 16.90
N LEU A 63 17.97 -24.00 15.94
CA LEU A 63 18.64 -23.58 14.71
C LEU A 63 17.71 -22.72 13.85
N TYR A 64 16.45 -23.13 13.71
CA TYR A 64 15.48 -22.37 12.95
C TYR A 64 15.15 -21.02 13.61
N ILE A 65 15.08 -20.96 14.94
CA ILE A 65 14.92 -19.69 15.67
C ILE A 65 16.14 -18.79 15.47
N ALA A 66 17.35 -19.35 15.45
CA ALA A 66 18.58 -18.59 15.20
C ALA A 66 18.67 -18.03 13.77
N ALA A 67 17.95 -18.63 12.81
CA ALA A 67 17.84 -18.12 11.44
C ALA A 67 16.82 -16.97 11.29
N LEU A 68 16.13 -16.58 12.36
CA LEU A 68 15.25 -15.40 12.39
C LEU A 68 16.02 -14.19 12.94
N PRO A 69 15.63 -12.94 12.63
CA PRO A 69 16.29 -11.75 13.13
C PRO A 69 16.44 -11.77 14.65
N ALA A 70 17.65 -11.56 15.17
CA ALA A 70 17.95 -11.67 16.61
C ALA A 70 17.27 -10.58 17.43
N SER A 71 17.26 -9.33 16.96
CA SER A 71 16.70 -8.22 17.70
C SER A 71 15.17 -8.16 17.62
N VAL A 72 14.54 -7.98 18.78
CA VAL A 72 13.08 -7.84 18.89
C VAL A 72 12.61 -6.42 18.55
N ARG A 73 13.53 -5.43 18.58
CA ARG A 73 13.28 -4.04 18.22
C ARG A 73 13.73 -3.80 16.78
N TYR A 74 13.10 -2.85 16.09
CA TYR A 74 13.58 -2.51 14.77
C TYR A 74 14.90 -1.73 14.90
N SER A 75 15.88 -2.11 14.10
CA SER A 75 17.20 -1.49 14.06
C SER A 75 17.22 -0.24 13.19
N ARG A 76 16.39 -0.22 12.14
CA ARG A 76 16.31 0.91 11.22
C ARG A 76 14.92 1.09 10.62
N SER A 77 14.52 2.32 10.37
CA SER A 77 13.31 2.66 9.62
C SER A 77 13.63 3.61 8.47
N LEU A 78 12.95 3.41 7.35
CA LEU A 78 13.06 4.21 6.14
C LEU A 78 11.66 4.60 5.69
N MET A 79 11.55 5.70 4.94
CA MET A 79 10.27 6.34 4.65
C MET A 79 9.97 6.54 3.17
N HIS A 80 8.66 6.66 2.91
CA HIS A 80 8.04 7.16 1.70
C HIS A 80 7.39 8.53 1.99
N LYS A 81 6.98 9.24 0.93
CA LYS A 81 6.24 10.51 1.03
C LYS A 81 4.84 10.33 1.60
N GLU A 82 4.22 9.18 1.31
CA GLU A 82 2.87 8.80 1.69
C GLU A 82 2.85 7.41 2.37
N GLN A 83 1.68 6.98 2.84
CA GLN A 83 1.54 5.71 3.56
C GLN A 83 1.98 4.52 2.70
N LEU A 84 2.70 3.58 3.31
CA LEU A 84 3.07 2.34 2.62
C LEU A 84 1.89 1.37 2.54
N CYS A 85 1.81 0.62 1.45
CA CYS A 85 0.84 -0.46 1.26
C CYS A 85 1.49 -1.84 1.34
N PHE A 86 2.48 -2.14 0.50
CA PHE A 86 3.07 -3.47 0.40
C PHE A 86 4.60 -3.45 0.57
N THR A 87 5.13 -4.55 1.10
CA THR A 87 6.56 -4.82 1.17
C THR A 87 6.79 -6.26 0.71
N THR A 88 7.69 -6.47 -0.24
CA THR A 88 7.94 -7.80 -0.80
C THR A 88 9.43 -7.99 -1.00
N LEU A 89 9.94 -9.11 -0.51
CA LEU A 89 11.28 -9.57 -0.83
C LEU A 89 11.23 -10.49 -2.03
N THR A 90 12.16 -10.26 -2.93
CA THR A 90 12.29 -11.03 -4.16
C THR A 90 13.07 -12.32 -3.86
N PRO A 91 12.54 -13.49 -4.21
CA PRO A 91 13.27 -14.74 -4.05
C PRO A 91 14.58 -14.69 -4.85
N ASN A 92 15.69 -15.16 -4.29
CA ASN A 92 16.96 -15.38 -4.99
C ASN A 92 17.70 -14.15 -5.53
N THR A 93 17.13 -12.94 -5.48
CA THR A 93 17.73 -11.72 -6.04
C THR A 93 18.06 -10.65 -5.00
N ASP A 94 17.78 -10.90 -3.71
CA ASP A 94 18.14 -10.03 -2.57
C ASP A 94 17.57 -8.59 -2.66
N PHE A 95 16.52 -8.36 -3.46
CA PHE A 95 15.86 -7.06 -3.52
C PHE A 95 14.61 -7.01 -2.64
N LEU A 96 14.49 -5.92 -1.91
CA LEU A 96 13.28 -5.50 -1.22
C LEU A 96 12.55 -4.49 -2.11
N ILE A 97 11.28 -4.73 -2.35
CA ILE A 97 10.39 -3.83 -3.08
C ILE A 97 9.36 -3.30 -2.10
N THR A 98 9.18 -1.98 -2.07
CA THR A 98 8.17 -1.33 -1.23
C THR A 98 7.30 -0.43 -2.07
N SER A 99 6.01 -0.41 -1.78
CA SER A 99 5.05 0.44 -2.48
C SER A 99 4.23 1.30 -1.53
N SER A 100 3.73 2.42 -2.04
CA SER A 100 2.92 3.39 -1.31
C SER A 100 1.57 3.66 -1.97
N VAL A 101 0.67 4.26 -1.20
CA VAL A 101 -0.71 4.58 -1.63
C VAL A 101 -0.80 5.66 -2.71
N ASP A 102 0.29 6.40 -2.96
CA ASP A 102 0.35 7.41 -4.03
C ASP A 102 0.92 6.87 -5.34
N GLY A 103 1.06 5.55 -5.46
CA GLY A 103 1.46 4.87 -6.69
C GLY A 103 2.97 4.76 -6.87
N VAL A 104 3.77 5.03 -5.85
CA VAL A 104 5.23 4.93 -5.92
C VAL A 104 5.68 3.51 -5.56
N VAL A 105 6.63 2.99 -6.34
CA VAL A 105 7.33 1.72 -6.12
C VAL A 105 8.81 2.03 -5.97
N LYS A 106 9.44 1.51 -4.92
CA LYS A 106 10.87 1.65 -4.66
C LYS A 106 11.54 0.29 -4.57
N PHE A 107 12.71 0.22 -5.20
CA PHE A 107 13.61 -0.91 -5.16
C PHE A 107 14.75 -0.61 -4.19
N TRP A 108 15.01 -1.56 -3.30
CA TRP A 108 16.09 -1.52 -2.33
C TRP A 108 16.91 -2.80 -2.45
N LYS A 109 18.23 -2.67 -2.48
CA LYS A 109 19.14 -3.81 -2.47
C LYS A 109 19.48 -4.18 -1.04
N LYS A 110 19.31 -5.45 -0.67
CA LYS A 110 19.78 -5.96 0.63
C LYS A 110 21.29 -6.14 0.58
N ASN A 111 21.98 -5.47 1.50
CA ASN A 111 23.40 -5.64 1.80
C ASN A 111 23.55 -6.11 3.25
N ARG A 112 24.78 -6.46 3.67
CA ARG A 112 25.05 -6.91 5.05
C ARG A 112 24.58 -5.92 6.12
N ASP A 113 24.78 -4.62 5.89
CA ASP A 113 24.50 -3.56 6.88
C ASP A 113 23.07 -2.99 6.80
N GLY A 114 22.19 -3.59 5.98
CA GLY A 114 20.81 -3.14 5.81
C GLY A 114 20.39 -3.07 4.35
N VAL A 115 19.54 -2.10 4.00
CA VAL A 115 19.07 -1.92 2.62
C VAL A 115 19.54 -0.59 2.04
N GLU A 116 19.96 -0.63 0.78
CA GLU A 116 20.35 0.55 0.01
C GLU A 116 19.28 0.89 -1.02
N PHE A 117 18.98 2.18 -1.15
CA PHE A 117 18.06 2.66 -2.18
C PHE A 117 18.68 2.49 -3.57
N VAL A 118 17.92 1.90 -4.49
CA VAL A 118 18.38 1.67 -5.87
C VAL A 118 17.64 2.60 -6.84
N LYS A 119 16.31 2.48 -6.89
CA LYS A 119 15.50 3.18 -7.89
C LYS A 119 14.08 3.42 -7.38
N GLU A 120 13.51 4.54 -7.79
CA GLU A 120 12.12 4.92 -7.54
C GLU A 120 11.36 5.01 -8.86
N PHE A 121 10.13 4.52 -8.87
CA PHE A 121 9.19 4.66 -9.96
C PHE A 121 7.87 5.25 -9.45
N ARG A 122 7.40 6.31 -10.08
CA ARG A 122 5.98 6.68 -10.02
C ARG A 122 5.20 5.76 -10.95
N ALA A 123 4.93 4.56 -10.45
CA ALA A 123 4.29 3.49 -11.19
C ALA A 123 2.84 3.83 -11.50
N HIS A 124 2.07 4.37 -10.55
CA HIS A 124 0.65 4.62 -10.78
C HIS A 124 0.25 6.06 -10.47
N ASN A 125 -0.82 6.54 -11.10
CA ASN A 125 -1.46 7.82 -10.80
C ASN A 125 -2.51 7.72 -9.68
N GLY A 126 -2.57 6.57 -9.00
CA GLY A 126 -3.46 6.30 -7.88
C GLY A 126 -2.91 5.20 -6.98
N GLU A 127 -3.77 4.66 -6.12
CA GLU A 127 -3.37 3.65 -5.14
C GLU A 127 -3.00 2.33 -5.82
N ILE A 128 -1.93 1.70 -5.34
CA ILE A 128 -1.55 0.35 -5.75
C ILE A 128 -2.48 -0.63 -5.03
N THR A 129 -3.27 -1.38 -5.81
CA THR A 129 -4.27 -2.33 -5.29
C THR A 129 -3.66 -3.70 -5.00
N SER A 130 -2.66 -4.11 -5.79
CA SER A 130 -2.04 -5.43 -5.67
C SER A 130 -0.62 -5.43 -6.25
N VAL A 131 0.23 -6.28 -5.70
CA VAL A 131 1.61 -6.49 -6.16
C VAL A 131 1.91 -7.99 -6.22
N SER A 132 2.78 -8.41 -7.14
CA SER A 132 3.21 -9.79 -7.23
C SER A 132 4.65 -9.89 -7.73
N VAL A 133 5.42 -10.82 -7.15
CA VAL A 133 6.76 -11.20 -7.60
C VAL A 133 6.69 -12.60 -8.20
N SER A 134 7.42 -12.83 -9.29
CA SER A 134 7.54 -14.14 -9.92
C SER A 134 8.26 -15.14 -9.03
N ALA A 135 7.99 -16.45 -9.21
CA ALA A 135 8.58 -17.49 -8.37
C ALA A 135 10.12 -17.59 -8.45
N ASP A 136 10.72 -17.02 -9.50
CA ASP A 136 12.16 -16.90 -9.72
C ASP A 136 12.74 -15.54 -9.26
N GLY A 137 11.90 -14.61 -8.79
CA GLY A 137 12.28 -13.30 -8.28
C GLY A 137 12.82 -12.32 -9.32
N ARG A 138 12.65 -12.60 -10.62
CA ARG A 138 13.14 -11.75 -11.71
C ARG A 138 12.13 -10.72 -12.18
N SER A 139 10.85 -10.99 -12.04
CA SER A 139 9.78 -10.11 -12.51
C SER A 139 8.93 -9.65 -11.34
N PHE A 140 8.61 -8.36 -11.35
CA PHE A 140 7.70 -7.74 -10.40
C PHE A 140 6.57 -7.09 -11.17
N ALA A 141 5.34 -7.20 -10.65
CA ALA A 141 4.20 -6.52 -11.22
C ALA A 141 3.47 -5.71 -10.13
N SER A 142 2.99 -4.52 -10.51
CA SER A 142 2.11 -3.69 -9.69
C SER A 142 0.85 -3.33 -10.44
N ALA A 143 -0.28 -3.35 -9.74
CA ALA A 143 -1.60 -2.99 -10.24
C ALA A 143 -2.09 -1.73 -9.52
N GLY A 144 -2.67 -0.78 -10.25
CA GLY A 144 -3.15 0.48 -9.69
C GLY A 144 -4.61 0.78 -9.99
N THR A 145 -5.18 1.72 -9.24
CA THR A 145 -6.53 2.28 -9.49
C THR A 145 -6.63 3.11 -10.78
N ASP A 146 -5.52 3.26 -11.52
CA ASP A 146 -5.47 3.92 -12.83
C ASP A 146 -5.74 2.96 -13.99
N ASN A 147 -6.30 1.77 -13.70
CA ASN A 147 -6.60 0.70 -14.66
C ASN A 147 -5.37 0.18 -15.40
N THR A 148 -4.17 0.33 -14.82
CA THR A 148 -2.94 -0.19 -15.42
C THR A 148 -2.29 -1.25 -14.54
N VAL A 149 -1.60 -2.18 -15.20
CA VAL A 149 -0.64 -3.08 -14.57
C VAL A 149 0.72 -2.80 -15.15
N LYS A 150 1.71 -2.55 -14.30
CA LYS A 150 3.09 -2.29 -14.70
C LYS A 150 3.97 -3.47 -14.34
N ILE A 151 4.77 -3.92 -15.30
CA ILE A 151 5.67 -5.06 -15.19
C ILE A 151 7.10 -4.55 -15.20
N PHE A 152 7.88 -5.00 -14.24
CA PHE A 152 9.26 -4.57 -13.99
C PHE A 152 10.21 -5.76 -14.03
N ASP A 153 11.39 -5.53 -14.58
CA ASP A 153 12.55 -6.40 -14.37
C ASP A 153 13.22 -6.00 -13.05
N VAL A 154 13.30 -6.94 -12.12
CA VAL A 154 13.90 -6.74 -10.80
C VAL A 154 15.42 -6.61 -10.89
N ILE A 155 16.07 -7.24 -11.87
CA ILE A 155 17.53 -7.26 -11.99
C ILE A 155 18.04 -5.99 -12.65
N THR A 156 17.43 -5.56 -13.76
CA THR A 156 17.84 -4.32 -14.45
C THR A 156 17.16 -3.07 -13.89
N PHE A 157 16.15 -3.26 -13.04
CA PHE A 157 15.31 -2.20 -12.48
C PHE A 157 14.57 -1.42 -13.56
N ASP A 158 14.12 -2.06 -14.64
CA ASP A 158 13.44 -1.38 -15.73
C ASP A 158 11.96 -1.70 -15.76
N LEU A 159 11.16 -0.71 -16.19
CA LEU A 159 9.77 -0.93 -16.54
C LEU A 159 9.74 -1.61 -17.90
N LEU A 160 9.41 -2.91 -17.91
CA LEU A 160 9.36 -3.72 -19.13
C LEU A 160 8.12 -3.42 -19.96
N ALA A 161 6.96 -3.37 -19.30
CA ALA A 161 5.69 -3.20 -19.99
C ALA A 161 4.63 -2.55 -19.10
N MET A 162 3.62 -1.99 -19.77
CA MET A 162 2.39 -1.50 -19.17
C MET A 162 1.23 -2.19 -19.88
N LEU A 163 0.34 -2.81 -19.12
CA LEU A 163 -0.93 -3.34 -19.59
C LEU A 163 -2.03 -2.34 -19.24
N THR A 164 -2.81 -1.90 -20.23
CA THR A 164 -3.99 -1.06 -20.00
C THR A 164 -5.24 -1.92 -19.97
N LEU A 165 -6.00 -1.84 -18.88
CA LEU A 165 -7.19 -2.62 -18.63
C LEU A 165 -8.44 -1.75 -18.81
N ASP A 166 -9.56 -2.40 -19.06
CA ASP A 166 -10.90 -1.81 -19.18
C ASP A 166 -11.51 -1.43 -17.82
N ALA A 167 -11.05 -2.05 -16.74
CA ALA A 167 -11.48 -1.73 -15.37
C ALA A 167 -10.33 -1.86 -14.37
N THR A 168 -10.58 -1.41 -13.14
CA THR A 168 -9.59 -1.43 -12.06
C THR A 168 -9.14 -2.85 -11.75
N PRO A 169 -7.83 -3.17 -11.83
CA PRO A 169 -7.32 -4.47 -11.39
C PRO A 169 -7.45 -4.61 -9.87
N LYS A 170 -7.96 -5.76 -9.43
CA LYS A 170 -8.18 -6.07 -8.02
C LYS A 170 -7.08 -6.94 -7.44
N CYS A 171 -6.64 -7.96 -8.17
CA CYS A 171 -5.55 -8.84 -7.77
C CYS A 171 -4.72 -9.23 -8.99
N ILE A 172 -3.40 -9.29 -8.80
CA ILE A 172 -2.46 -9.82 -9.79
C ILE A 172 -1.63 -10.94 -9.18
N CYS A 173 -1.27 -11.92 -10.00
CA CYS A 173 -0.43 -13.04 -9.57
C CYS A 173 0.40 -13.58 -10.73
N TRP A 174 1.70 -13.72 -10.53
CA TRP A 174 2.55 -14.49 -11.44
C TRP A 174 2.24 -15.98 -11.34
N VAL A 175 1.90 -16.61 -12.47
CA VAL A 175 1.37 -17.99 -12.52
C VAL A 175 2.20 -18.86 -13.45
N HIS A 176 3.52 -18.86 -13.25
CA HIS A 176 4.44 -19.70 -14.01
C HIS A 176 5.52 -20.31 -13.13
N ASN A 177 5.99 -21.49 -13.52
CA ASN A 177 7.09 -22.17 -12.86
C ASN A 177 8.40 -21.37 -12.99
N ARG A 178 9.33 -21.61 -12.06
CA ARG A 178 10.69 -21.07 -12.13
C ARG A 178 11.36 -21.43 -13.46
N GLY A 179 11.92 -20.42 -14.13
CA GLY A 179 12.62 -20.62 -15.41
C GLY A 179 11.70 -20.89 -16.61
N ALA A 180 10.39 -20.66 -16.48
CA ALA A 180 9.46 -20.75 -17.60
C ALA A 180 9.88 -19.78 -18.72
N SER A 181 9.87 -20.25 -19.97
CA SER A 181 10.19 -19.43 -21.15
C SER A 181 9.13 -18.39 -21.46
N LEU A 182 7.86 -18.68 -21.09
CA LEU A 182 6.74 -17.77 -21.22
C LEU A 182 6.22 -17.43 -19.83
N PRO A 183 6.56 -16.25 -19.27
CA PRO A 183 6.01 -15.84 -18.00
C PRO A 183 4.53 -15.49 -18.19
N LEU A 184 3.68 -15.94 -17.27
CA LEU A 184 2.23 -15.71 -17.32
C LEU A 184 1.80 -14.88 -16.11
N LEU A 185 0.95 -13.88 -16.37
CA LEU A 185 0.41 -13.00 -15.35
C LEU A 185 -1.12 -13.13 -15.30
N ALA A 186 -1.64 -13.61 -14.18
CA ALA A 186 -3.08 -13.64 -13.92
C ALA A 186 -3.54 -12.31 -13.31
N VAL A 187 -4.62 -11.76 -13.83
CA VAL A 187 -5.22 -10.49 -13.40
C VAL A 187 -6.71 -10.70 -13.19
N SER A 188 -7.23 -10.28 -12.04
CA SER A 188 -8.66 -10.13 -11.79
C SER A 188 -9.02 -8.64 -11.76
N LEU A 189 -10.24 -8.32 -12.18
CA LEU A 189 -10.75 -6.96 -12.21
C LEU A 189 -11.80 -6.74 -11.12
N GLU A 190 -12.01 -5.49 -10.77
CA GLU A 190 -13.08 -5.07 -9.89
C GLU A 190 -14.44 -5.37 -10.53
N SER A 191 -15.37 -5.89 -9.73
CA SER A 191 -16.72 -6.29 -10.16
C SER A 191 -16.80 -7.49 -11.13
N GLU A 192 -15.68 -7.99 -11.65
CA GLU A 192 -15.65 -9.19 -12.50
C GLU A 192 -15.26 -10.45 -11.74
N LYS A 193 -15.98 -11.55 -12.00
CA LYS A 193 -15.65 -12.90 -11.50
C LYS A 193 -14.56 -13.61 -12.31
N ALA A 194 -14.20 -13.07 -13.47
CA ALA A 194 -13.29 -13.71 -14.39
C ALA A 194 -11.82 -13.45 -14.01
N ILE A 195 -10.96 -14.44 -14.27
CA ILE A 195 -9.50 -14.27 -14.21
C ILE A 195 -8.98 -14.19 -15.64
N ARG A 196 -8.25 -13.13 -15.96
CA ARG A 196 -7.65 -12.89 -17.28
C ARG A 196 -6.16 -13.20 -17.22
N ILE A 197 -5.67 -14.02 -18.14
CA ILE A 197 -4.26 -14.43 -18.22
C ILE A 197 -3.58 -13.64 -19.32
N TYR A 198 -2.53 -12.91 -18.97
CA TYR A 198 -1.72 -12.10 -19.87
C TYR A 198 -0.34 -12.70 -20.07
N ASP A 199 0.28 -12.34 -21.19
CA ASP A 199 1.71 -12.57 -21.40
C ASP A 199 2.50 -11.64 -20.46
N GLY A 200 3.28 -12.26 -19.59
CA GLY A 200 4.12 -11.61 -18.60
C GLY A 200 5.25 -10.78 -19.18
N ARG A 201 5.59 -10.95 -20.46
CA ARG A 201 6.54 -10.08 -21.18
C ARG A 201 5.90 -8.75 -21.58
N GLY A 202 4.57 -8.68 -21.56
CA GLY A 202 3.79 -7.51 -21.96
C GLY A 202 3.85 -7.19 -23.45
N GLU A 203 4.27 -8.15 -24.28
CA GLU A 203 4.26 -8.03 -25.75
C GLU A 203 2.83 -7.92 -26.31
N ASN A 204 1.85 -8.48 -25.59
CA ASN A 204 0.45 -8.47 -25.97
C ASN A 204 -0.41 -7.79 -24.90
N GLN A 205 -1.19 -6.79 -25.32
CA GLN A 205 -2.14 -6.05 -24.48
C GLN A 205 -3.43 -6.83 -24.22
N GLN A 206 -3.72 -7.86 -25.02
CA GLN A 206 -4.93 -8.67 -24.88
C GLN A 206 -4.67 -9.92 -24.04
N PRO A 207 -5.66 -10.37 -23.25
CA PRO A 207 -5.52 -11.60 -22.48
C PRO A 207 -5.42 -12.80 -23.43
N THR A 208 -4.44 -13.67 -23.17
CA THR A 208 -4.29 -14.95 -23.87
C THR A 208 -5.43 -15.90 -23.53
N ARG A 209 -5.96 -15.82 -22.31
CA ARG A 209 -7.07 -16.66 -21.83
C ARG A 209 -7.92 -15.93 -20.80
N THR A 210 -9.22 -16.21 -20.79
CA THR A 210 -10.15 -15.72 -19.76
C THR A 210 -10.88 -16.89 -19.08
N LEU A 211 -10.76 -16.98 -17.76
CA LEU A 211 -11.39 -17.99 -16.91
C LEU A 211 -12.70 -17.44 -16.33
N ALA A 212 -13.79 -17.49 -17.10
CA ALA A 212 -15.05 -16.84 -16.74
C ALA A 212 -15.90 -17.61 -15.70
N ASN A 213 -15.69 -18.92 -15.58
CA ASN A 213 -16.59 -19.82 -14.84
C ASN A 213 -15.97 -20.45 -13.58
N LEU A 214 -14.76 -20.03 -13.19
CA LEU A 214 -14.09 -20.59 -12.02
C LEU A 214 -14.75 -20.14 -10.71
N HIS A 215 -15.04 -18.84 -10.60
CA HIS A 215 -15.67 -18.24 -9.42
C HIS A 215 -17.09 -17.72 -9.70
N ARG A 216 -17.85 -17.53 -8.63
CA ARG A 216 -19.22 -16.95 -8.70
C ARG A 216 -19.26 -15.47 -8.31
N SER A 217 -18.23 -15.00 -7.62
CA SER A 217 -18.06 -13.63 -7.15
C SER A 217 -16.71 -13.08 -7.63
N PRO A 218 -16.47 -11.76 -7.54
CA PRO A 218 -15.19 -11.17 -7.93
C PRO A 218 -14.01 -11.81 -7.20
N VAL A 219 -12.94 -12.07 -7.93
CA VAL A 219 -11.71 -12.68 -7.37
C VAL A 219 -10.83 -11.57 -6.82
N HIS A 220 -10.45 -11.65 -5.55
CA HIS A 220 -9.66 -10.62 -4.88
C HIS A 220 -8.32 -11.11 -4.35
N LEU A 221 -8.06 -12.43 -4.33
CA LEU A 221 -6.76 -12.99 -3.96
C LEU A 221 -6.37 -14.15 -4.86
N MET A 222 -5.09 -14.23 -5.18
CA MET A 222 -4.47 -15.33 -5.92
C MET A 222 -3.05 -15.55 -5.38
N ALA A 223 -2.66 -16.81 -5.23
CA ALA A 223 -1.29 -17.18 -4.88
C ALA A 223 -0.87 -18.43 -5.66
N TYR A 224 0.31 -18.39 -6.25
CA TYR A 224 0.87 -19.49 -7.03
C TYR A 224 1.78 -20.37 -6.19
N ASN A 225 1.60 -21.68 -6.30
CA ASN A 225 2.44 -22.70 -5.70
C ASN A 225 3.27 -23.40 -6.79
N ASN A 226 4.57 -23.10 -6.80
CA ASN A 226 5.53 -23.64 -7.77
C ASN A 226 5.69 -25.17 -7.66
N GLU A 227 5.60 -25.75 -6.47
CA GLU A 227 5.81 -27.20 -6.28
C GLU A 227 4.69 -28.05 -6.88
N TYR A 228 3.48 -27.50 -6.91
CA TYR A 228 2.29 -28.19 -7.43
C TYR A 228 1.85 -27.67 -8.79
N ASP A 229 2.52 -26.63 -9.30
CA ASP A 229 2.10 -25.85 -10.47
C ASP A 229 0.61 -25.48 -10.40
N CYS A 230 0.22 -24.87 -9.28
CA CYS A 230 -1.17 -24.67 -8.92
C CYS A 230 -1.38 -23.28 -8.31
N VAL A 231 -2.42 -22.60 -8.76
CA VAL A 231 -2.88 -21.34 -8.19
C VAL A 231 -4.03 -21.63 -7.23
N VAL A 232 -3.99 -20.99 -6.07
CA VAL A 232 -5.13 -20.88 -5.16
C VAL A 232 -5.72 -19.49 -5.31
N SER A 233 -6.98 -19.42 -5.73
CA SER A 233 -7.72 -18.16 -5.87
C SER A 233 -8.89 -18.09 -4.89
N ALA A 234 -9.15 -16.90 -4.36
CA ALA A 234 -10.30 -16.62 -3.50
C ALA A 234 -11.21 -15.57 -4.12
N ASP A 235 -12.52 -15.78 -3.98
CA ASP A 235 -13.52 -14.76 -4.27
C ASP A 235 -14.04 -14.06 -3.00
N GLU A 236 -14.70 -12.93 -3.22
CA GLU A 236 -15.35 -12.15 -2.16
C GLU A 236 -16.50 -12.89 -1.46
N GLY A 237 -16.96 -14.01 -2.03
CA GLY A 237 -17.92 -14.91 -1.40
C GLY A 237 -17.29 -15.89 -0.40
N GLY A 238 -15.96 -15.85 -0.23
CA GLY A 238 -15.21 -16.76 0.64
C GLY A 238 -15.04 -18.16 0.04
N MET A 239 -15.11 -18.31 -1.29
CA MET A 239 -14.80 -19.58 -1.95
C MET A 239 -13.35 -19.62 -2.38
N LEU A 240 -12.65 -20.70 -2.04
CA LEU A 240 -11.32 -21.02 -2.57
C LEU A 240 -11.41 -22.00 -3.73
N GLU A 241 -10.69 -21.74 -4.82
CA GLU A 241 -10.56 -22.61 -5.98
C GLU A 241 -9.08 -22.91 -6.29
N TYR A 242 -8.85 -24.09 -6.87
CA TYR A 242 -7.52 -24.56 -7.29
C TYR A 242 -7.53 -24.75 -8.80
N TRP A 243 -6.51 -24.23 -9.48
CA TRP A 243 -6.37 -24.37 -10.94
C TRP A 243 -4.90 -24.29 -11.36
N ARG A 244 -4.56 -24.92 -12.49
CA ARG A 244 -3.17 -24.96 -13.02
C ARG A 244 -3.02 -24.12 -14.29
N PRO A 245 -1.98 -23.26 -14.41
CA PRO A 245 -1.76 -22.45 -15.61
C PRO A 245 -1.19 -23.23 -16.80
N SER A 246 -0.42 -24.31 -16.55
CA SER A 246 0.32 -25.08 -17.57
C SER A 246 -0.52 -26.08 -18.39
N GLY A 247 -1.84 -25.99 -18.34
CA GLY A 247 -2.74 -26.94 -18.99
C GLY A 247 -4.10 -26.36 -19.34
N ASN A 248 -5.16 -27.09 -19.01
CA ASN A 248 -6.55 -26.72 -19.29
C ASN A 248 -7.17 -25.78 -18.25
N TYR A 249 -6.39 -25.19 -17.34
CA TYR A 249 -6.88 -24.34 -16.24
C TYR A 249 -7.80 -25.04 -15.24
N GLU A 250 -7.72 -26.36 -15.15
CA GLU A 250 -8.40 -27.14 -14.12
C GLU A 250 -7.47 -27.44 -12.93
N LYS A 251 -8.06 -27.91 -11.82
CA LYS A 251 -7.30 -28.37 -10.66
C LYS A 251 -6.33 -29.48 -11.06
N PRO A 252 -5.06 -29.45 -10.61
CA PRO A 252 -4.12 -30.52 -10.92
C PRO A 252 -4.49 -31.83 -10.22
N GLU A 253 -3.95 -32.94 -10.71
CA GLU A 253 -4.24 -34.29 -10.19
C GLU A 253 -3.45 -34.64 -8.92
N ASN A 254 -2.34 -33.93 -8.67
CA ASN A 254 -1.46 -34.11 -7.52
C ASN A 254 -1.99 -33.48 -6.20
N VAL A 255 -3.18 -32.89 -6.23
CA VAL A 255 -3.91 -32.42 -5.04
C VAL A 255 -5.18 -33.23 -4.85
N PHE A 256 -5.89 -33.00 -3.73
CA PHE A 256 -7.11 -33.69 -3.32
C PHE A 256 -8.04 -34.08 -4.48
N GLN A 257 -8.60 -35.29 -4.43
CA GLN A 257 -9.48 -35.80 -5.50
C GLN A 257 -10.82 -35.07 -5.53
N MET A 258 -11.49 -34.99 -4.37
CA MET A 258 -12.84 -34.42 -4.24
C MET A 258 -12.81 -33.20 -3.33
N LYS A 259 -13.33 -32.06 -3.82
CA LYS A 259 -13.39 -30.82 -3.04
C LYS A 259 -14.19 -30.96 -1.75
N SER A 260 -15.22 -31.81 -1.72
CA SER A 260 -16.01 -32.12 -0.53
C SER A 260 -15.21 -32.77 0.62
N SER A 261 -14.03 -33.35 0.32
CA SER A 261 -13.14 -33.93 1.33
C SER A 261 -12.19 -32.92 1.99
N THR A 262 -12.25 -31.66 1.55
CA THR A 262 -11.38 -30.56 1.98
C THR A 262 -12.08 -29.63 2.96
N ASN A 263 -11.33 -28.67 3.51
CA ASN A 263 -11.88 -27.57 4.30
C ASN A 263 -11.91 -26.24 3.52
N LEU A 264 -11.84 -26.27 2.19
CA LEU A 264 -11.83 -25.06 1.35
C LEU A 264 -13.15 -24.25 1.40
N PHE A 265 -14.22 -24.82 1.96
CA PHE A 265 -15.50 -24.15 2.20
C PHE A 265 -15.60 -23.45 3.56
N GLU A 266 -14.55 -23.51 4.38
CA GLU A 266 -14.55 -23.00 5.76
C GLU A 266 -14.92 -21.51 5.82
N PHE A 267 -14.35 -20.69 4.94
CA PHE A 267 -14.62 -19.25 4.87
C PHE A 267 -16.09 -18.96 4.59
N LYS A 268 -16.66 -19.61 3.57
CA LYS A 268 -18.08 -19.50 3.24
C LYS A 268 -18.99 -19.96 4.36
N LYS A 269 -18.64 -21.08 5.04
CA LYS A 269 -19.40 -21.59 6.21
C LYS A 269 -19.37 -20.59 7.37
N ALA A 270 -18.22 -19.98 7.62
CA ALA A 270 -18.03 -18.98 8.66
C ALA A 270 -18.52 -17.57 8.26
N LYS A 271 -18.97 -17.36 7.01
CA LYS A 271 -19.29 -16.04 6.44
C LYS A 271 -18.14 -15.05 6.57
N THR A 272 -16.94 -15.53 6.26
CA THR A 272 -15.69 -14.78 6.34
C THR A 272 -15.01 -14.79 4.98
N VAL A 273 -14.12 -13.82 4.77
CA VAL A 273 -13.37 -13.67 3.52
C VAL A 273 -11.88 -13.54 3.88
N PRO A 274 -10.99 -14.33 3.26
CA PRO A 274 -9.55 -14.17 3.46
C PRO A 274 -9.09 -12.81 2.91
N SER A 275 -8.15 -12.15 3.59
CA SER A 275 -7.51 -10.91 3.15
C SER A 275 -6.10 -11.13 2.59
N SER A 276 -5.50 -12.30 2.83
CA SER A 276 -4.24 -12.72 2.24
C SER A 276 -4.21 -14.24 2.03
N ILE A 277 -3.42 -14.67 1.05
CA ILE A 277 -3.03 -16.06 0.84
C ILE A 277 -1.53 -16.06 0.61
N THR A 278 -0.80 -16.81 1.43
CA THR A 278 0.65 -16.98 1.27
C THR A 278 0.95 -18.47 1.24
N ILE A 279 1.67 -18.91 0.22
CA ILE A 279 2.15 -20.29 0.12
C ILE A 279 3.43 -20.43 0.94
N SER A 280 3.60 -21.54 1.65
CA SER A 280 4.86 -21.83 2.33
C SER A 280 6.00 -22.01 1.33
N PRO A 281 7.25 -21.63 1.65
CA PRO A 281 8.38 -21.77 0.71
C PRO A 281 8.62 -23.20 0.20
N ASN A 282 8.22 -24.21 0.99
CA ASN A 282 8.26 -25.62 0.61
C ASN A 282 7.02 -26.11 -0.16
N GLY A 283 6.04 -25.25 -0.44
CA GLY A 283 4.81 -25.56 -1.17
C GLY A 283 3.79 -26.45 -0.46
N THR A 284 4.11 -26.98 0.73
CA THR A 284 3.25 -27.98 1.42
C THR A 284 2.03 -27.38 2.09
N GLN A 285 2.04 -26.09 2.42
CA GLN A 285 0.99 -25.42 3.15
C GLN A 285 0.69 -24.04 2.56
N PHE A 286 -0.47 -23.50 2.90
CA PHE A 286 -0.76 -22.08 2.72
C PHE A 286 -1.45 -21.51 3.94
N ALA A 287 -1.18 -20.24 4.23
CA ALA A 287 -1.77 -19.50 5.34
C ALA A 287 -2.61 -18.34 4.83
N THR A 288 -3.64 -18.01 5.61
CA THR A 288 -4.56 -16.92 5.31
C THR A 288 -4.89 -16.16 6.59
N PHE A 289 -5.04 -14.84 6.50
CA PHE A 289 -5.76 -14.04 7.48
C PHE A 289 -7.16 -13.75 6.96
N SER A 290 -8.20 -13.69 7.80
CA SER A 290 -9.57 -13.42 7.34
C SER A 290 -10.33 -12.41 8.19
N PHE A 291 -11.38 -11.84 7.60
CA PHE A 291 -12.33 -10.94 8.24
C PHE A 291 -13.77 -11.41 8.02
N PRO A 292 -14.71 -11.04 8.90
CA PRO A 292 -14.53 -10.23 10.12
C PRO A 292 -14.03 -11.02 11.34
N ASP A 293 -13.81 -12.33 11.22
CA ASP A 293 -13.46 -13.21 12.34
C ASP A 293 -12.03 -13.04 12.88
N ARG A 294 -11.13 -12.41 12.11
CA ARG A 294 -9.72 -12.13 12.48
C ARG A 294 -8.96 -13.39 12.86
N LYS A 295 -9.13 -14.45 12.06
CA LYS A 295 -8.45 -15.73 12.31
C LYS A 295 -7.34 -15.95 11.29
N VAL A 296 -6.22 -16.49 11.77
CA VAL A 296 -5.19 -17.06 10.91
C VAL A 296 -5.51 -18.53 10.73
N ARG A 297 -5.68 -18.96 9.48
CA ARG A 297 -5.91 -20.36 9.13
C ARG A 297 -4.76 -20.87 8.28
N ILE A 298 -4.30 -22.07 8.60
CA ILE A 298 -3.27 -22.79 7.86
C ILE A 298 -3.91 -24.03 7.28
N PHE A 299 -3.70 -24.26 5.99
CA PHE A 299 -4.19 -25.42 5.27
C PHE A 299 -3.01 -26.22 4.74
N ASP A 300 -3.16 -27.53 4.75
CA ASP A 300 -2.30 -28.41 3.97
C ASP A 300 -2.69 -28.28 2.49
N PHE A 301 -1.70 -28.01 1.64
CA PHE A 301 -1.95 -27.66 0.24
C PHE A 301 -2.45 -28.87 -0.56
N ALA A 302 -1.80 -30.02 -0.41
CA ALA A 302 -2.13 -31.23 -1.15
C ALA A 302 -3.54 -31.74 -0.80
N THR A 303 -3.89 -31.78 0.48
CA THR A 303 -5.18 -32.31 0.95
C THR A 303 -6.29 -31.27 1.00
N GLY A 304 -5.96 -29.97 0.97
CA GLY A 304 -6.91 -28.87 1.17
C GLY A 304 -7.54 -28.87 2.57
N LYS A 305 -6.99 -29.62 3.53
CA LYS A 305 -7.52 -29.75 4.89
C LYS A 305 -6.97 -28.66 5.79
N LEU A 306 -7.80 -28.21 6.72
CA LEU A 306 -7.41 -27.24 7.71
C LEU A 306 -6.42 -27.89 8.67
N TYR A 307 -5.20 -27.36 8.71
CA TYR A 307 -4.14 -27.81 9.61
C TYR A 307 -4.30 -27.15 10.98
N ARG A 308 -4.41 -25.81 11.02
CA ARG A 308 -4.53 -25.03 12.26
C ARG A 308 -5.32 -23.74 12.09
N THR A 309 -5.85 -23.27 13.21
CA THR A 309 -6.52 -21.97 13.34
C THR A 309 -6.00 -21.24 14.58
N TYR A 310 -5.67 -19.97 14.43
CA TYR A 310 -5.33 -19.04 15.52
C TYR A 310 -6.38 -17.93 15.55
N ASP A 311 -6.93 -17.70 16.74
CA ASP A 311 -7.97 -16.71 16.96
C ASP A 311 -7.35 -15.40 17.46
N GLU A 312 -7.39 -14.36 16.62
CA GLU A 312 -6.97 -13.00 16.96
C GLU A 312 -8.19 -12.05 16.98
N SER A 313 -9.39 -12.61 17.23
CA SER A 313 -10.59 -11.80 17.37
C SER A 313 -10.47 -10.84 18.56
N ILE A 314 -11.11 -9.68 18.41
CA ILE A 314 -11.15 -8.65 19.45
C ILE A 314 -11.70 -9.23 20.77
N ALA A 315 -12.71 -10.10 20.70
CA ALA A 315 -13.28 -10.76 21.86
C ALA A 315 -12.23 -11.61 22.60
N THR A 316 -11.54 -12.50 21.89
CA THR A 316 -10.47 -13.33 22.47
C THR A 316 -9.35 -12.49 23.07
N VAL A 317 -8.93 -11.42 22.38
CA VAL A 317 -7.88 -10.52 22.87
C VAL A 317 -8.31 -9.81 24.17
N MET A 318 -9.56 -9.35 24.25
CA MET A 318 -10.11 -8.73 25.46
C MET A 318 -10.20 -9.71 26.63
N GLU A 319 -10.69 -10.93 26.38
CA GLU A 319 -10.76 -11.99 27.39
C GLU A 319 -9.37 -12.37 27.93
N MET A 320 -8.37 -12.52 27.05
CA MET A 320 -6.99 -12.82 27.45
C MET A 320 -6.37 -11.69 28.28
N GLN A 321 -6.65 -10.43 27.95
CA GLN A 321 -6.18 -9.27 28.70
C GLN A 321 -6.82 -9.21 30.10
N GLN A 322 -8.14 -9.46 30.20
CA GLN A 322 -8.86 -9.47 31.48
C GLN A 322 -8.46 -10.64 32.38
N ALA A 323 -8.31 -11.84 31.80
CA ALA A 323 -7.90 -13.05 32.52
C ALA A 323 -6.40 -13.07 32.88
N GLY A 324 -5.61 -12.12 32.38
CA GLY A 324 -4.16 -12.11 32.58
C GLY A 324 -3.42 -13.27 31.89
N THR A 325 -4.06 -13.95 30.94
CA THR A 325 -3.50 -15.07 30.17
C THR A 325 -2.86 -14.63 28.85
N ALA A 326 -2.96 -13.34 28.51
CA ALA A 326 -2.24 -12.74 27.40
C ALA A 326 -0.71 -12.90 27.57
N LEU A 327 0.01 -13.01 26.46
CA LEU A 327 1.47 -13.13 26.45
C LEU A 327 2.16 -11.98 27.19
N GLN A 328 1.57 -10.78 27.12
CA GLN A 328 1.98 -9.60 27.84
C GLN A 328 0.72 -8.82 28.23
N LYS A 329 0.62 -8.47 29.51
CA LYS A 329 -0.43 -7.56 29.99
C LYS A 329 -0.03 -6.12 29.66
N LEU A 330 -0.83 -5.46 28.83
CA LEU A 330 -0.65 -4.04 28.52
C LEU A 330 -1.33 -3.17 29.59
N ASP A 331 -0.90 -1.92 29.75
CA ASP A 331 -1.69 -0.96 30.53
C ASP A 331 -3.00 -0.63 29.79
N ASP A 332 -4.03 -0.25 30.54
CA ASP A 332 -5.38 -0.08 29.99
C ASP A 332 -5.45 1.03 28.92
N VAL A 333 -4.60 2.07 29.04
CA VAL A 333 -4.56 3.19 28.10
C VAL A 333 -3.91 2.78 26.78
N GLU A 334 -2.76 2.11 26.84
CA GLU A 334 -2.10 1.51 25.67
C GLU A 334 -3.00 0.46 25.01
N PHE A 335 -3.57 -0.45 25.80
CA PHE A 335 -4.47 -1.49 25.31
C PHE A 335 -5.66 -0.87 24.59
N GLY A 336 -6.32 0.13 25.18
CA GLY A 336 -7.42 0.86 24.56
C GLY A 336 -7.03 1.50 23.23
N ARG A 337 -5.84 2.10 23.14
CA ARG A 337 -5.31 2.70 21.91
C ARG A 337 -5.06 1.65 20.82
N ARG A 338 -4.43 0.53 21.16
CA ARG A 338 -4.18 -0.56 20.20
C ARG A 338 -5.48 -1.24 19.75
N LEU A 339 -6.45 -1.37 20.65
CA LEU A 339 -7.77 -1.92 20.35
C LEU A 339 -8.57 -1.02 19.39
N ALA A 340 -8.42 0.31 19.50
CA ALA A 340 -9.02 1.24 18.54
C ALA A 340 -8.46 1.01 17.12
N VAL A 341 -7.14 0.86 16.99
CA VAL A 341 -6.50 0.53 15.70
C VAL A 341 -6.98 -0.81 15.16
N GLU A 342 -7.14 -1.84 16.01
CA GLU A 342 -7.69 -3.13 15.58
C GLU A 342 -9.06 -2.96 14.91
N ARG A 343 -9.96 -2.13 15.45
CA ARG A 343 -11.29 -1.89 14.86
C ARG A 343 -11.21 -1.28 13.46
N GLU A 344 -10.18 -0.49 13.16
CA GLU A 344 -9.99 0.15 11.85
C GLU A 344 -9.40 -0.78 10.79
N LEU A 345 -8.86 -1.95 11.16
CA LEU A 345 -8.29 -2.90 10.19
C LEU A 345 -9.31 -3.48 9.21
N GLU A 346 -10.61 -3.37 9.51
CA GLU A 346 -11.68 -3.88 8.67
C GLU A 346 -12.05 -2.96 7.50
N TYR A 347 -11.50 -1.74 7.44
CA TYR A 347 -11.75 -0.85 6.31
C TYR A 347 -11.23 -1.47 4.99
N PRO A 348 -12.00 -1.37 3.88
CA PRO A 348 -11.63 -1.96 2.60
C PRO A 348 -10.24 -1.56 2.08
N ALA A 349 -9.78 -0.34 2.36
CA ALA A 349 -8.45 0.14 1.97
C ALA A 349 -7.30 -0.54 2.73
N VAL A 350 -7.56 -1.03 3.96
CA VAL A 350 -6.53 -1.57 4.86
C VAL A 350 -6.47 -3.09 4.77
N LYS A 351 -7.63 -3.76 4.63
CA LYS A 351 -7.75 -5.22 4.57
C LYS A 351 -6.71 -5.89 3.64
N PRO A 352 -6.51 -5.47 2.38
CA PRO A 352 -5.57 -6.11 1.46
C PRO A 352 -4.10 -5.98 1.87
N ARG A 353 -3.78 -5.01 2.74
CA ARG A 353 -2.41 -4.72 3.17
C ARG A 353 -1.92 -5.69 4.25
N ILE A 354 -2.81 -6.51 4.83
CA ILE A 354 -2.50 -7.45 5.91
C ILE A 354 -2.13 -8.80 5.32
N ASN A 355 -0.93 -9.30 5.65
CA ASN A 355 -0.49 -10.64 5.27
C ASN A 355 -0.06 -11.50 6.47
N VAL A 356 0.05 -12.80 6.18
CA VAL A 356 0.72 -13.80 7.01
C VAL A 356 1.86 -14.35 6.18
N ILE A 357 3.06 -14.44 6.73
CA ILE A 357 4.22 -15.01 6.03
C ILE A 357 4.73 -16.24 6.75
N PHE A 358 5.48 -17.07 6.03
CA PHE A 358 6.19 -18.21 6.57
C PHE A 358 7.68 -17.90 6.66
N ASP A 359 8.37 -18.63 7.54
CA ASP A 359 9.81 -18.78 7.44
C ASP A 359 10.20 -19.75 6.30
N GLU A 360 11.47 -19.79 5.94
CA GLU A 360 12.03 -20.67 4.90
C GLU A 360 11.71 -22.15 5.12
N THR A 361 11.63 -22.62 6.38
CA THR A 361 11.33 -24.03 6.66
C THR A 361 9.83 -24.33 6.56
N GLY A 362 8.97 -23.31 6.62
CA GLY A 362 7.51 -23.44 6.69
C GLY A 362 6.99 -23.95 8.03
N HIS A 363 7.79 -23.87 9.10
CA HIS A 363 7.37 -24.32 10.44
C HIS A 363 6.86 -23.17 11.30
N PHE A 364 7.31 -21.95 11.02
CA PHE A 364 6.90 -20.74 11.68
C PHE A 364 6.05 -19.90 10.75
N ILE A 365 4.99 -19.33 11.32
CA ILE A 365 4.24 -18.26 10.68
C ILE A 365 4.48 -16.95 11.42
N MET A 366 4.43 -15.86 10.68
CA MET A 366 4.57 -14.51 11.21
C MET A 366 3.42 -13.65 10.71
N TYR A 367 2.80 -12.92 11.62
CA TYR A 367 1.74 -11.97 11.30
C TYR A 367 1.68 -10.87 12.34
N GLY A 368 1.25 -9.68 11.93
CA GLY A 368 1.02 -8.58 12.86
C GLY A 368 -0.16 -8.90 13.79
N SER A 369 -0.03 -8.56 15.06
CA SER A 369 -1.08 -8.66 16.09
C SER A 369 -1.13 -7.38 16.95
N ILE A 370 -2.10 -7.30 17.86
CA ILE A 370 -2.18 -6.20 18.83
C ILE A 370 -0.91 -6.07 19.70
N LEU A 371 -0.17 -7.17 19.92
CA LEU A 371 1.05 -7.17 20.73
C LEU A 371 2.32 -6.88 19.92
N GLY A 372 2.22 -6.72 18.60
CA GLY A 372 3.36 -6.70 17.68
C GLY A 372 3.33 -7.88 16.71
N THR A 373 4.42 -8.14 16.00
CA THR A 373 4.50 -9.24 15.03
C THR A 373 4.80 -10.56 15.74
N LYS A 374 3.79 -11.43 15.85
CA LYS A 374 3.91 -12.74 16.49
C LYS A 374 4.61 -13.72 15.55
N VAL A 375 5.55 -14.49 16.09
CA VAL A 375 6.15 -15.66 15.44
C VAL A 375 5.63 -16.90 16.14
N ILE A 376 4.90 -17.74 15.42
CA ILE A 376 4.27 -18.92 15.99
C ILE A 376 4.85 -20.17 15.35
N ASN A 377 5.35 -21.08 16.17
CA ASN A 377 5.69 -22.42 15.75
C ASN A 377 4.40 -23.22 15.53
N THR A 378 4.13 -23.56 14.28
CA THR A 378 2.94 -24.32 13.87
C THR A 378 3.05 -25.79 14.26
N PHE A 379 4.23 -26.34 14.51
CA PHE A 379 4.37 -27.71 14.98
C PHE A 379 4.06 -27.83 16.48
N THR A 380 4.67 -26.98 17.30
CA THR A 380 4.54 -27.01 18.77
C THR A 380 3.37 -26.17 19.31
N ASN A 381 2.77 -25.34 18.45
CA ASN A 381 1.67 -24.43 18.78
C ASN A 381 2.03 -23.40 19.86
N ARG A 382 3.21 -22.78 19.73
CA ARG A 382 3.73 -21.80 20.69
C ARG A 382 4.21 -20.55 20.00
N VAL A 383 3.99 -19.42 20.65
CA VAL A 383 4.66 -18.18 20.28
C VAL A 383 6.11 -18.30 20.69
N VAL A 384 7.03 -18.19 19.73
CA VAL A 384 8.49 -18.27 19.99
C VAL A 384 9.13 -16.90 20.11
N LYS A 385 8.56 -15.89 19.42
CA LYS A 385 9.08 -14.53 19.41
C LYS A 385 7.97 -13.54 19.08
N VAL A 386 8.09 -12.29 19.55
CA VAL A 386 7.17 -11.19 19.18
C VAL A 386 7.97 -9.94 18.89
N TYR A 387 8.10 -9.58 17.62
CA TYR A 387 8.82 -8.37 17.21
C TYR A 387 7.98 -7.11 17.43
N GLY A 388 8.65 -6.02 17.78
CA GLY A 388 8.03 -4.70 17.90
C GLY A 388 7.05 -4.57 19.08
N LYS A 389 7.22 -5.36 20.15
CA LYS A 389 6.28 -5.39 21.29
C LYS A 389 6.03 -4.00 21.91
N ASP A 390 7.12 -3.24 22.04
CA ASP A 390 7.15 -1.91 22.66
C ASP A 390 7.00 -0.78 21.63
N GLU A 391 6.72 -1.11 20.36
CA GLU A 391 6.67 -0.12 19.28
C GLU A 391 5.24 0.40 19.06
N PRO A 392 5.05 1.70 18.81
CA PRO A 392 3.72 2.33 18.75
C PRO A 392 3.08 2.22 17.36
N PHE A 393 3.14 1.03 16.74
CA PHE A 393 2.49 0.78 15.45
C PHE A 393 1.96 -0.65 15.34
N ARG A 394 0.87 -0.80 14.58
CA ARG A 394 0.33 -2.11 14.20
C ARG A 394 0.95 -2.55 12.88
N ALA A 395 1.76 -3.61 12.91
CA ALA A 395 2.36 -4.21 11.71
C ALA A 395 1.27 -4.66 10.71
N LEU A 396 1.39 -4.40 9.41
CA LEU A 396 0.38 -4.84 8.41
C LEU A 396 0.96 -5.82 7.40
N ASN A 397 1.88 -5.36 6.56
CA ASN A 397 2.50 -6.15 5.51
C ASN A 397 3.93 -6.51 5.93
N LEU A 398 4.25 -7.80 5.89
CA LEU A 398 5.51 -8.37 6.33
C LEU A 398 6.27 -9.00 5.15
N ALA A 399 7.59 -8.90 5.19
CA ALA A 399 8.50 -9.64 4.31
C ALA A 399 9.71 -10.13 5.10
N LEU A 400 10.11 -11.39 4.93
CA LEU A 400 11.24 -11.99 5.64
C LEU A 400 12.36 -12.35 4.67
N TYR A 401 13.57 -11.94 5.04
CA TYR A 401 14.84 -12.34 4.44
C TYR A 401 15.59 -13.18 5.47
N GLN A 402 16.02 -14.39 5.14
CA GLN A 402 16.82 -15.22 6.06
C GLN A 402 18.25 -15.48 5.57
N GLY A 403 18.66 -14.86 4.46
CA GLY A 403 20.03 -14.89 3.93
C GLY A 403 20.54 -16.30 3.56
N GLN A 404 21.67 -16.33 2.85
CA GLN A 404 22.46 -17.57 2.68
C GLN A 404 23.59 -17.61 3.72
N PRO A 405 23.95 -18.80 4.25
CA PRO A 405 25.12 -18.93 5.12
C PRO A 405 26.40 -18.48 4.39
N GLU A 406 27.31 -17.79 5.08
CA GLU A 406 28.51 -17.19 4.44
C GLU A 406 29.48 -18.23 3.85
N LYS A 407 29.46 -19.47 4.35
CA LYS A 407 30.27 -20.58 3.80
C LYS A 407 29.38 -21.54 3.01
N LYS A 408 29.55 -21.55 1.67
CA LYS A 408 28.96 -22.53 0.73
C LYS A 408 29.60 -23.92 0.86
N GLY A 409 29.69 -24.47 2.06
CA GLY A 409 30.02 -25.87 2.28
C GLY A 409 28.75 -26.73 2.22
N VAL A 410 28.83 -27.93 1.65
CA VAL A 410 27.74 -28.93 1.79
C VAL A 410 27.72 -29.35 3.25
N MET A 411 26.77 -28.83 4.01
CA MET A 411 26.64 -29.08 5.45
C MET A 411 25.23 -29.60 5.72
N THR A 412 25.11 -30.74 6.41
CA THR A 412 23.80 -31.31 6.76
C THR A 412 23.20 -30.54 7.94
N VAL A 413 21.86 -30.54 8.05
CA VAL A 413 21.14 -29.92 9.20
C VAL A 413 21.61 -30.52 10.54
N GLU A 414 22.05 -31.77 10.54
CA GLU A 414 22.63 -32.47 11.69
C GLU A 414 24.00 -31.93 12.10
N MET A 415 24.88 -31.66 11.12
CA MET A 415 26.18 -31.03 11.37
C MET A 415 26.02 -29.60 11.88
N ALA A 416 25.02 -28.88 11.34
CA ALA A 416 24.65 -27.53 11.76
C ALA A 416 24.11 -27.46 13.20
N ALA A 417 23.38 -28.51 13.62
CA ALA A 417 22.83 -28.60 14.96
C ALA A 417 23.87 -28.91 16.06
N SER A 418 25.14 -29.17 15.69
CA SER A 418 26.20 -29.45 16.66
C SER A 418 26.58 -28.19 17.46
N GLU A 419 26.96 -28.33 18.73
CA GLU A 419 27.25 -27.17 19.60
C GLU A 419 28.59 -26.48 19.32
N ASN A 420 29.26 -26.81 18.21
CA ASN A 420 30.57 -26.28 17.86
C ASN A 420 30.52 -24.76 17.60
N PRO A 421 31.23 -23.92 18.38
CA PRO A 421 31.21 -22.46 18.23
C PRO A 421 31.67 -21.97 16.85
N LEU A 422 32.63 -22.65 16.21
CA LEU A 422 33.15 -22.29 14.88
C LEU A 422 32.12 -22.52 13.76
N ILE A 423 31.19 -23.46 13.97
CA ILE A 423 30.10 -23.75 13.05
C ILE A 423 28.98 -22.71 13.22
N LYS A 424 28.64 -22.36 14.47
CA LYS A 424 27.63 -21.33 14.78
C LYS A 424 27.98 -19.95 14.21
N GLU A 425 29.25 -19.55 14.29
CA GLU A 425 29.70 -18.28 13.71
C GLU A 425 29.67 -18.31 12.17
N ALA A 426 30.01 -19.45 11.55
CA ALA A 426 29.87 -19.64 10.11
C ALA A 426 28.40 -19.71 9.62
N GLU A 427 27.47 -19.99 10.53
CA GLU A 427 26.02 -20.07 10.29
C GLU A 427 25.26 -18.79 10.63
N ALA A 428 25.94 -17.74 11.10
CA ALA A 428 25.31 -16.46 11.38
C ALA A 428 24.68 -15.91 10.09
N ARG A 429 23.36 -16.08 9.98
CA ARG A 429 22.59 -15.63 8.83
C ARG A 429 22.23 -14.17 9.01
N ASP A 430 22.42 -13.37 7.98
CA ASP A 430 21.97 -11.98 7.93
C ASP A 430 20.45 -11.92 7.70
N ALA A 431 19.69 -12.25 8.74
CA ALA A 431 18.24 -12.27 8.71
C ALA A 431 17.66 -10.86 8.91
N MET A 432 16.66 -10.53 8.12
CA MET A 432 15.94 -9.25 8.18
C MET A 432 14.44 -9.47 8.01
N LEU A 433 13.65 -9.02 8.98
CA LEU A 433 12.20 -8.91 8.85
C LEU A 433 11.83 -7.45 8.57
N VAL A 434 11.03 -7.23 7.53
CA VAL A 434 10.51 -5.92 7.17
C VAL A 434 9.02 -5.87 7.46
N SER A 435 8.56 -4.76 8.04
CA SER A 435 7.14 -4.53 8.31
C SER A 435 6.72 -3.13 7.90
N THR A 436 5.55 -3.01 7.27
CA THR A 436 4.80 -1.74 7.21
C THR A 436 3.97 -1.56 8.48
N GLY A 437 3.57 -0.33 8.79
CA GLY A 437 2.74 -0.03 9.96
C GLY A 437 1.43 0.68 9.57
N PHE A 438 0.37 0.41 10.33
CA PHE A 438 -0.94 1.07 10.13
C PHE A 438 -0.83 2.59 10.17
N GLY A 439 -1.23 3.24 9.07
CA GLY A 439 -1.18 4.69 8.91
C GLY A 439 0.23 5.29 8.90
N LYS A 440 1.28 4.47 8.75
CA LYS A 440 2.68 4.94 8.79
C LYS A 440 3.24 5.12 7.37
N VAL A 441 4.04 6.17 7.21
CA VAL A 441 4.83 6.45 6.00
C VAL A 441 6.22 5.78 6.04
N ARG A 442 6.43 4.86 6.99
CA ARG A 442 7.70 4.16 7.22
C ARG A 442 7.53 2.65 7.11
N PHE A 443 8.57 1.98 6.62
CA PHE A 443 8.79 0.57 6.89
C PHE A 443 9.89 0.40 7.93
N TYR A 444 9.76 -0.66 8.72
CA TYR A 444 10.61 -0.94 9.88
C TYR A 444 11.35 -2.25 9.62
N MET A 445 12.66 -2.25 9.86
CA MET A 445 13.53 -3.41 9.67
C MET A 445 13.99 -3.94 11.02
N PHE A 446 13.77 -5.21 11.26
CA PHE A 446 14.29 -5.97 12.39
C PHE A 446 15.44 -6.82 11.88
N THR A 447 16.64 -6.62 12.42
CA THR A 447 17.87 -7.31 12.00
C THR A 447 18.51 -8.03 13.19
N ASN A 448 19.70 -8.58 13.00
CA ASN A 448 20.50 -9.15 14.08
C ASN A 448 21.19 -8.10 14.96
N ASP A 449 21.08 -6.82 14.63
CA ASP A 449 21.69 -5.75 15.42
C ASP A 449 20.89 -5.47 16.70
N GLU A 450 21.52 -5.74 17.84
CA GLU A 450 20.94 -5.50 19.17
C GLU A 450 21.35 -4.15 19.77
N GLN A 451 22.40 -3.50 19.22
CA GLN A 451 22.91 -2.21 19.71
C GLN A 451 22.16 -1.02 19.07
N ILE A 452 20.85 -0.96 19.31
CA ILE A 452 19.97 -0.03 18.60
C ILE A 452 19.92 1.33 19.32
N SER A 453 20.45 2.37 18.66
CA SER A 453 20.29 3.77 19.07
C SER A 453 18.92 4.32 18.67
N LYS A 454 18.09 4.72 19.65
CA LYS A 454 16.76 5.31 19.38
C LYS A 454 16.82 6.64 18.61
N SER A 455 17.91 7.39 18.71
CA SER A 455 18.07 8.67 18.02
C SER A 455 18.46 8.53 16.55
N GLU A 456 19.05 7.39 16.16
CA GLU A 456 19.63 7.20 14.81
C GLU A 456 18.88 6.16 13.97
N ARG A 457 18.10 5.27 14.61
CA ARG A 457 17.34 4.23 13.91
C ARG A 457 16.32 4.77 12.91
N ASP A 458 15.77 5.95 13.14
CA ASP A 458 14.73 6.55 12.30
C ASP A 458 15.34 7.48 11.25
N VAL A 459 15.64 6.91 10.08
CA VAL A 459 16.29 7.67 9.01
C VAL A 459 15.28 8.55 8.29
N GLN A 460 15.67 9.81 8.08
CA GLN A 460 14.89 10.79 7.33
C GLN A 460 15.38 10.84 5.88
N ASN A 461 15.11 9.79 5.11
CA ASN A 461 15.52 9.73 3.70
C ASN A 461 14.63 10.57 2.77
N GLU A 462 13.44 10.99 3.23
CA GLU A 462 12.56 11.88 2.47
C GLU A 462 11.96 12.98 3.33
N LYS A 463 11.47 14.04 2.69
CA LYS A 463 10.56 14.99 3.34
C LYS A 463 9.14 14.42 3.20
N PRO A 464 8.47 14.02 4.29
CA PRO A 464 7.12 13.46 4.21
C PRO A 464 6.23 14.51 3.57
N ARG A 465 5.28 14.08 2.75
CA ARG A 465 4.29 14.99 2.19
C ARG A 465 3.53 15.55 3.38
N ASN A 466 3.71 16.84 3.66
CA ASN A 466 3.02 17.46 4.76
C ASN A 466 1.53 17.40 4.36
N VAL A 467 0.70 16.65 5.07
CA VAL A 467 -0.74 16.53 4.75
C VAL A 467 -1.41 17.91 4.85
N ASN A 468 -0.84 18.77 5.69
CA ASN A 468 -1.14 20.20 5.74
C ASN A 468 -0.57 20.99 4.56
N ALA A 469 0.51 20.56 3.90
CA ALA A 469 0.93 21.12 2.63
C ALA A 469 -0.03 20.74 1.50
N ARG A 470 -0.71 19.59 1.53
CA ARG A 470 -1.75 19.27 0.54
C ARG A 470 -3.05 20.02 0.80
N LYS A 471 -3.45 20.21 2.07
CA LYS A 471 -4.48 21.20 2.42
C LYS A 471 -4.04 22.63 2.12
N GLN A 472 -2.77 22.99 2.28
CA GLN A 472 -2.21 24.28 1.86
C GLN A 472 -1.92 24.36 0.37
N GLU A 473 -1.84 23.26 -0.39
CA GLU A 473 -1.60 23.20 -1.84
C GLU A 473 -2.93 23.12 -2.58
N GLU A 474 -3.94 22.49 -2.00
CA GLU A 474 -5.35 22.60 -2.38
C GLU A 474 -5.93 23.92 -1.88
N GLN A 475 -5.47 24.48 -0.75
CA GLN A 475 -5.73 25.87 -0.38
C GLN A 475 -4.83 26.86 -1.12
N LYS A 476 -3.67 26.49 -1.70
CA LYS A 476 -2.85 27.34 -2.60
C LYS A 476 -3.27 27.23 -4.06
N ALA A 477 -3.87 26.12 -4.46
CA ALA A 477 -4.59 25.98 -5.72
C ALA A 477 -5.99 26.60 -5.59
N ALA A 478 -6.57 26.60 -4.38
CA ALA A 478 -7.65 27.50 -3.97
C ALA A 478 -7.15 28.84 -3.38
N GLU A 479 -5.87 29.18 -3.57
CA GLU A 479 -5.40 30.58 -3.57
C GLU A 479 -5.53 31.06 -5.01
N THR A 480 -6.75 30.99 -5.52
CA THR A 480 -7.29 32.16 -6.17
C THR A 480 -7.16 33.27 -5.12
N GLY A 481 -6.13 34.12 -5.27
CA GLY A 481 -5.84 35.17 -4.29
C GLY A 481 -7.14 35.87 -3.93
N THR A 482 -7.48 35.92 -2.64
CA THR A 482 -8.77 36.51 -2.23
C THR A 482 -8.73 38.03 -2.40
N SER A 483 -7.53 38.59 -2.56
CA SER A 483 -7.31 39.98 -2.90
C SER A 483 -6.12 40.15 -3.85
N ALA A 484 -6.16 41.22 -4.64
CA ALA A 484 -5.10 41.65 -5.52
C ALA A 484 -4.87 43.16 -5.35
N ILE A 485 -3.63 43.60 -5.49
CA ILE A 485 -3.26 45.01 -5.52
C ILE A 485 -2.70 45.29 -6.90
N ILE A 486 -3.42 46.10 -7.68
CA ILE A 486 -2.93 46.61 -8.96
C ILE A 486 -2.12 47.86 -8.68
N HIS A 487 -0.81 47.76 -8.82
CA HIS A 487 0.07 48.92 -8.74
C HIS A 487 0.03 49.63 -10.08
N THR A 488 -0.51 50.86 -10.12
CA THR A 488 -0.57 51.68 -11.33
C THR A 488 0.40 52.85 -11.22
N THR A 489 0.68 53.52 -12.35
CA THR A 489 1.45 54.78 -12.35
C THR A 489 0.80 55.91 -11.52
N TYR A 490 -0.49 55.79 -11.19
CA TYR A 490 -1.26 56.77 -10.40
C TYR A 490 -1.47 56.36 -8.94
N GLY A 491 -0.99 55.18 -8.55
CA GLY A 491 -1.16 54.62 -7.21
C GLY A 491 -1.77 53.21 -7.22
N ASP A 492 -2.07 52.71 -6.03
CA ASP A 492 -2.48 51.32 -5.83
C ASP A 492 -4.00 51.17 -5.79
N ILE A 493 -4.53 50.17 -6.49
CA ILE A 493 -5.95 49.78 -6.46
C ILE A 493 -6.06 48.40 -5.83
N HIS A 494 -6.74 48.32 -4.69
CA HIS A 494 -6.97 47.06 -3.99
C HIS A 494 -8.29 46.45 -4.43
N ILE A 495 -8.25 45.22 -4.91
CA ILE A 495 -9.39 44.46 -5.41
C ILE A 495 -9.60 43.24 -4.53
N ARG A 496 -10.84 43.00 -4.13
CA ARG A 496 -11.29 41.72 -3.57
C ARG A 496 -11.80 40.84 -4.71
N LEU A 497 -11.29 39.63 -4.82
CA LEU A 497 -11.65 38.67 -5.87
C LEU A 497 -12.73 37.70 -5.36
N PHE A 498 -13.52 37.14 -6.29
CA PHE A 498 -14.67 36.28 -5.99
C PHE A 498 -14.53 34.88 -6.61
N PRO A 499 -13.62 34.03 -6.10
CA PRO A 499 -13.37 32.72 -6.69
C PRO A 499 -14.55 31.75 -6.57
N GLU A 500 -15.42 31.92 -5.57
CA GLU A 500 -16.64 31.14 -5.44
C GLU A 500 -17.68 31.46 -6.53
N ALA A 501 -17.62 32.68 -7.08
CA ALA A 501 -18.59 33.16 -8.06
C ALA A 501 -18.11 33.00 -9.51
N ALA A 502 -16.81 33.15 -9.75
CA ALA A 502 -16.19 33.06 -11.07
C ALA A 502 -14.79 32.40 -10.98
N PRO A 503 -14.71 31.09 -10.71
CA PRO A 503 -13.45 30.41 -10.46
C PRO A 503 -12.47 30.50 -11.62
N LYS A 504 -12.92 30.34 -12.88
CA LYS A 504 -12.03 30.39 -14.05
C LYS A 504 -11.54 31.82 -14.33
N ALA A 505 -12.40 32.82 -14.20
CA ALA A 505 -12.00 34.22 -14.40
C ALA A 505 -10.97 34.66 -13.34
N VAL A 506 -11.15 34.25 -12.08
CA VAL A 506 -10.19 34.56 -11.01
C VAL A 506 -8.89 33.79 -11.21
N GLU A 507 -8.93 32.51 -11.59
CA GLU A 507 -7.72 31.72 -11.90
C GLU A 507 -6.92 32.36 -13.05
N ASN A 508 -7.60 32.72 -14.15
CA ASN A 508 -7.01 33.39 -15.29
C ASN A 508 -6.33 34.71 -14.90
N PHE A 509 -7.04 35.55 -14.14
CA PHE A 509 -6.50 36.82 -13.67
C PHE A 509 -5.28 36.63 -12.76
N VAL A 510 -5.38 35.76 -11.75
CA VAL A 510 -4.30 35.52 -10.76
C VAL A 510 -3.05 34.95 -11.42
N VAL A 511 -3.19 33.98 -12.31
CA VAL A 511 -2.06 33.37 -13.01
C VAL A 511 -1.40 34.37 -13.96
N HIS A 512 -2.17 35.16 -14.72
CA HIS A 512 -1.61 36.24 -15.53
C HIS A 512 -0.88 37.30 -14.69
N SER A 513 -1.44 37.67 -13.54
CA SER A 513 -0.77 38.58 -12.58
C SER A 513 0.55 38.00 -12.07
N ARG A 514 0.57 36.73 -11.64
CA ARG A 514 1.79 36.05 -11.14
C ARG A 514 2.86 35.88 -12.22
N ASN A 515 2.44 35.64 -13.47
CA ASN A 515 3.36 35.53 -14.61
C ASN A 515 3.88 36.88 -15.09
N GLY A 516 3.41 38.00 -14.51
CA GLY A 516 3.78 39.35 -14.94
C GLY A 516 3.18 39.74 -16.29
N TYR A 517 2.15 39.03 -16.78
CA TYR A 517 1.52 39.28 -18.07
C TYR A 517 0.93 40.69 -18.16
N TYR A 518 0.40 41.20 -17.04
CA TYR A 518 -0.16 42.56 -16.96
C TYR A 518 0.89 43.66 -16.74
N ASN A 519 2.18 43.32 -16.59
CA ASN A 519 3.21 44.33 -16.31
C ASN A 519 3.40 45.23 -17.55
N ASN A 520 3.38 46.54 -17.32
CA ASN A 520 3.41 47.62 -18.31
C ASN A 520 2.19 47.69 -19.25
N VAL A 521 1.13 46.92 -19.00
CA VAL A 521 -0.12 47.00 -19.78
C VAL A 521 -0.84 48.31 -19.48
N ILE A 522 -1.33 48.98 -20.52
CA ILE A 522 -1.96 50.29 -20.43
C ILE A 522 -3.48 50.20 -20.25
N PHE A 523 -4.06 51.20 -19.58
CA PHE A 523 -5.49 51.48 -19.65
C PHE A 523 -5.80 52.10 -21.02
N HIS A 524 -6.08 51.27 -22.01
CA HIS A 524 -6.28 51.70 -23.39
C HIS A 524 -7.65 52.35 -23.64
N ARG A 525 -8.60 52.19 -22.71
CA ARG A 525 -9.94 52.79 -22.81
C ARG A 525 -10.47 53.22 -21.45
N VAL A 526 -10.76 54.51 -21.30
CA VAL A 526 -11.22 55.18 -20.09
C VAL A 526 -12.43 56.06 -20.45
N ILE A 527 -13.60 55.72 -19.90
CA ILE A 527 -14.85 56.44 -20.13
C ILE A 527 -15.36 56.98 -18.80
N ARG A 528 -15.43 58.31 -18.72
CA ARG A 528 -15.90 59.03 -17.52
C ARG A 528 -17.35 58.65 -17.19
N LYS A 529 -17.62 58.39 -15.90
CA LYS A 529 -18.90 57.89 -15.36
C LYS A 529 -19.35 56.56 -15.96
N PHE A 530 -18.41 55.73 -16.38
CA PHE A 530 -18.72 54.41 -16.91
C PHE A 530 -17.71 53.36 -16.43
N MET A 531 -16.53 53.28 -17.04
CA MET A 531 -15.55 52.23 -16.74
C MET A 531 -14.13 52.54 -17.23
N LEU A 532 -13.16 51.85 -16.62
CA LEU A 532 -11.74 51.85 -16.96
C LEU A 532 -11.36 50.46 -17.46
N GLN A 533 -10.95 50.32 -18.73
CA GLN A 533 -10.61 49.03 -19.35
C GLN A 533 -9.10 48.91 -19.61
N THR A 534 -8.59 47.71 -19.35
CA THR A 534 -7.17 47.34 -19.43
C THR A 534 -7.03 45.84 -19.74
N GLY A 535 -5.81 45.31 -19.68
CA GLY A 535 -5.53 43.88 -19.83
C GLY A 535 -5.29 43.43 -21.28
N ASP A 536 -5.08 44.38 -22.20
CA ASP A 536 -4.65 44.13 -23.57
C ASP A 536 -3.16 44.49 -23.74
N PRO A 537 -2.27 43.51 -24.00
CA PRO A 537 -0.85 43.76 -24.27
C PRO A 537 -0.57 44.66 -25.47
N LEU A 538 -1.46 44.71 -26.48
CA LEU A 538 -1.31 45.56 -27.67
C LEU A 538 -1.76 47.00 -27.42
N GLY A 539 -2.65 47.21 -26.44
CA GLY A 539 -3.14 48.53 -26.04
C GLY A 539 -4.06 49.20 -27.06
N ASP A 540 -4.71 48.39 -27.91
CA ASP A 540 -5.65 48.82 -28.96
C ASP A 540 -7.06 48.24 -28.82
N GLY A 541 -7.28 47.35 -27.85
CA GLY A 541 -8.55 46.71 -27.52
C GLY A 541 -8.80 45.40 -28.26
N THR A 542 -7.89 44.96 -29.14
CA THR A 542 -8.06 43.74 -29.97
C THR A 542 -7.25 42.54 -29.49
N GLY A 543 -6.25 42.77 -28.64
CA GLY A 543 -5.35 41.73 -28.16
C GLY A 543 -5.73 41.15 -26.79
N GLY A 544 -5.06 40.06 -26.43
CA GLY A 544 -5.14 39.46 -25.10
C GLY A 544 -5.73 38.06 -25.08
N GLU A 545 -4.93 37.08 -24.66
CA GLU A 545 -5.34 35.68 -24.58
C GLU A 545 -5.48 35.20 -23.14
N SER A 546 -6.30 34.18 -22.90
CA SER A 546 -6.37 33.54 -21.58
C SER A 546 -5.10 32.72 -21.29
N ILE A 547 -4.93 32.31 -20.04
CA ILE A 547 -3.83 31.42 -19.62
C ILE A 547 -3.84 30.06 -20.32
N TRP A 548 -4.97 29.69 -20.95
CA TRP A 548 -5.15 28.44 -21.67
C TRP A 548 -4.92 28.58 -23.19
N GLY A 549 -4.53 29.77 -23.68
CA GLY A 549 -4.28 30.02 -25.11
C GLY A 549 -5.52 29.98 -26.01
N LYS A 550 -6.71 30.10 -25.42
CA LYS A 550 -8.01 30.16 -26.11
C LYS A 550 -9.03 30.96 -25.30
N GLU A 551 -10.10 31.40 -25.92
CA GLU A 551 -11.21 32.03 -25.20
C GLU A 551 -11.89 31.04 -24.21
N PHE A 552 -12.46 31.55 -23.11
CA PHE A 552 -13.17 30.74 -22.12
C PHE A 552 -14.58 31.26 -21.80
N GLU A 553 -15.41 30.37 -21.23
CA GLU A 553 -16.83 30.61 -20.99
C GLU A 553 -17.13 31.75 -19.99
N ASP A 554 -18.34 32.31 -20.07
CA ASP A 554 -18.83 33.28 -19.09
C ASP A 554 -19.31 32.58 -17.79
N GLU A 555 -19.02 33.21 -16.64
CA GLU A 555 -19.39 32.70 -15.32
C GLU A 555 -20.37 33.68 -14.65
N PHE A 556 -21.67 33.49 -14.90
CA PHE A 556 -22.72 34.32 -14.30
C PHE A 556 -23.14 33.77 -12.94
N SER A 557 -23.20 34.64 -11.94
CA SER A 557 -23.54 34.31 -10.56
C SER A 557 -24.63 35.23 -10.00
N THR A 558 -24.87 35.19 -8.68
CA THR A 558 -25.79 36.12 -8.00
C THR A 558 -25.29 37.56 -7.94
N LEU A 559 -24.05 37.81 -8.36
CA LEU A 559 -23.43 39.14 -8.39
C LEU A 559 -24.00 40.00 -9.52
N LYS A 560 -24.10 41.31 -9.27
CA LYS A 560 -24.64 42.30 -10.21
C LYS A 560 -23.78 43.57 -10.21
N HIS A 561 -23.85 44.33 -11.29
CA HIS A 561 -23.25 45.66 -11.44
C HIS A 561 -24.11 46.74 -10.76
N ASP A 562 -24.59 46.45 -9.55
CA ASP A 562 -25.49 47.27 -8.74
C ASP A 562 -24.76 48.39 -7.97
N LYS A 563 -23.42 48.33 -7.94
CA LYS A 563 -22.52 49.22 -7.23
C LYS A 563 -21.33 49.60 -8.11
N PRO A 564 -20.78 50.83 -7.96
CA PRO A 564 -19.55 51.22 -8.61
C PRO A 564 -18.37 50.36 -8.13
N TYR A 565 -17.26 50.42 -8.86
CA TYR A 565 -16.01 49.71 -8.61
C TYR A 565 -16.08 48.20 -8.75
N THR A 566 -17.02 47.70 -9.54
CA THR A 566 -17.12 46.27 -9.85
C THR A 566 -16.11 45.93 -10.96
N VAL A 567 -15.41 44.81 -10.81
CA VAL A 567 -14.36 44.34 -11.74
C VAL A 567 -14.90 43.15 -12.52
N SER A 568 -14.90 43.28 -13.84
CA SER A 568 -15.54 42.33 -14.76
C SER A 568 -14.69 42.07 -15.99
N MET A 569 -14.83 40.88 -16.59
CA MET A 569 -14.13 40.52 -17.83
C MET A 569 -14.65 41.34 -19.01
N ALA A 570 -13.74 41.81 -19.87
CA ALA A 570 -14.11 42.38 -21.16
C ALA A 570 -14.15 41.26 -22.20
N ASN A 571 -15.31 41.09 -22.85
CA ASN A 571 -15.54 40.07 -23.87
C ASN A 571 -16.10 40.72 -25.16
N ALA A 572 -15.92 40.05 -26.29
CA ALA A 572 -16.40 40.48 -27.62
C ALA A 572 -17.72 39.81 -28.01
N GLY A 573 -18.40 39.19 -27.04
CA GLY A 573 -19.59 38.36 -27.22
C GLY A 573 -19.64 37.26 -26.14
N PRO A 574 -20.73 36.46 -26.09
CA PRO A 574 -20.85 35.39 -25.12
C PRO A 574 -19.71 34.38 -25.22
N ASN A 575 -19.11 34.00 -24.08
CA ASN A 575 -18.04 33.01 -23.93
C ASN A 575 -16.72 33.36 -24.66
N THR A 576 -16.41 34.65 -24.80
CA THR A 576 -15.19 35.14 -25.46
C THR A 576 -14.20 35.79 -24.47
N ASN A 577 -14.12 35.26 -23.24
CA ASN A 577 -13.24 35.84 -22.23
C ASN A 577 -11.76 35.56 -22.55
N GLY A 578 -10.93 36.60 -22.52
CA GLY A 578 -9.48 36.55 -22.76
C GLY A 578 -8.69 37.04 -21.55
N SER A 579 -7.81 38.03 -21.75
CA SER A 579 -7.08 38.69 -20.63
C SER A 579 -7.63 40.06 -20.24
N GLN A 580 -8.47 40.67 -21.07
CA GLN A 580 -8.97 42.02 -20.85
C GLN A 580 -10.04 42.08 -19.75
N PHE A 581 -10.00 43.15 -18.96
CA PHE A 581 -11.00 43.39 -17.91
C PHE A 581 -11.23 44.90 -17.72
N PHE A 582 -12.33 45.25 -17.07
CA PHE A 582 -12.66 46.63 -16.74
C PHE A 582 -13.12 46.82 -15.30
N ILE A 583 -12.97 48.04 -14.80
CA ILE A 583 -13.44 48.49 -13.49
C ILE A 583 -14.52 49.55 -13.71
N THR A 584 -15.73 49.33 -13.19
CA THR A 584 -16.81 50.30 -13.32
C THR A 584 -16.66 51.48 -12.36
N THR A 585 -17.08 52.68 -12.75
CA THR A 585 -17.10 53.85 -11.86
C THR A 585 -18.52 54.26 -11.46
N GLU A 586 -19.53 53.72 -12.13
CA GLU A 586 -20.96 53.92 -11.87
C GLU A 586 -21.73 52.59 -11.87
N LYS A 587 -23.00 52.64 -11.48
CA LYS A 587 -23.92 51.49 -11.56
C LYS A 587 -24.25 51.19 -13.01
N THR A 588 -24.02 49.96 -13.45
CA THR A 588 -24.11 49.55 -14.86
C THR A 588 -24.96 48.27 -15.03
N PRO A 589 -26.23 48.25 -14.58
CA PRO A 589 -27.05 47.03 -14.56
C PRO A 589 -27.31 46.40 -15.93
N TRP A 590 -27.12 47.14 -17.03
CA TRP A 590 -27.27 46.60 -18.39
C TRP A 590 -26.13 45.65 -18.83
N LEU A 591 -25.07 45.54 -18.01
CA LEU A 591 -23.94 44.62 -18.18
C LEU A 591 -24.17 43.28 -17.44
N ASP A 592 -25.21 43.19 -16.59
CA ASP A 592 -25.55 41.96 -15.88
C ASP A 592 -25.87 40.83 -16.87
N ASN A 593 -25.35 39.64 -16.58
CA ASN A 593 -25.44 38.45 -17.44
C ASN A 593 -24.86 38.63 -18.86
N LYS A 594 -23.99 39.63 -19.06
CA LYS A 594 -23.20 39.82 -20.29
C LYS A 594 -21.70 39.76 -20.04
N HIS A 595 -21.26 40.20 -18.86
CA HIS A 595 -19.85 40.18 -18.46
C HIS A 595 -19.69 39.47 -17.12
N THR A 596 -18.69 38.59 -17.04
CA THR A 596 -18.34 37.83 -15.84
C THR A 596 -17.79 38.77 -14.76
N ILE A 597 -18.48 38.87 -13.62
CA ILE A 597 -18.01 39.62 -12.45
C ILE A 597 -17.09 38.72 -11.62
N PHE A 598 -15.82 39.10 -11.48
CA PHE A 598 -14.82 38.31 -10.76
C PHE A 598 -14.16 39.05 -9.59
N GLY A 599 -14.46 40.35 -9.40
CA GLY A 599 -13.96 41.11 -8.25
C GLY A 599 -14.63 42.45 -8.02
N ARG A 600 -14.17 43.16 -6.98
CA ARG A 600 -14.60 44.54 -6.64
C ARG A 600 -13.47 45.30 -5.98
N ALA A 601 -13.27 46.57 -6.34
CA ALA A 601 -12.29 47.42 -5.67
C ALA A 601 -12.77 47.80 -4.27
N VAL A 602 -11.88 47.66 -3.29
CA VAL A 602 -12.15 47.90 -1.85
C VAL A 602 -11.34 49.06 -1.27
N ALA A 603 -10.20 49.41 -1.88
CA ALA A 603 -9.38 50.57 -1.55
C ALA A 603 -8.66 51.11 -2.79
N GLY A 604 -8.15 52.34 -2.75
CA GLY A 604 -7.63 53.03 -3.93
C GLY A 604 -8.73 53.63 -4.82
N LEU A 605 -9.91 53.91 -4.25
CA LEU A 605 -11.05 54.48 -4.99
C LEU A 605 -10.74 55.89 -5.52
N ASP A 606 -9.91 56.65 -4.80
CA ASP A 606 -9.41 57.94 -5.25
C ASP A 606 -8.49 57.80 -6.48
N VAL A 607 -7.71 56.71 -6.58
CA VAL A 607 -6.89 56.38 -7.76
C VAL A 607 -7.78 56.06 -8.95
N ILE A 608 -8.82 55.23 -8.77
CA ILE A 608 -9.81 54.95 -9.82
C ILE A 608 -10.45 56.25 -10.32
N HIS A 609 -10.85 57.15 -9.43
CA HIS A 609 -11.41 58.44 -9.83
C HIS A 609 -10.40 59.39 -10.47
N LYS A 610 -9.12 59.35 -10.06
CA LYS A 610 -8.06 60.11 -10.74
C LYS A 610 -7.88 59.63 -12.18
N ILE A 611 -7.80 58.31 -12.38
CA ILE A 611 -7.70 57.67 -13.70
C ILE A 611 -8.93 58.02 -14.55
N GLU A 612 -10.14 57.98 -13.97
CA GLU A 612 -11.39 58.32 -14.66
C GLU A 612 -11.44 59.77 -15.19
N ASN A 613 -10.80 60.71 -14.49
CA ASN A 613 -10.86 62.14 -14.81
C ASN A 613 -9.67 62.65 -15.64
N VAL A 614 -8.80 61.76 -16.14
CA VAL A 614 -7.72 62.16 -17.05
C VAL A 614 -8.27 62.61 -18.40
N ARG A 615 -7.48 63.40 -19.14
CA ARG A 615 -7.82 63.79 -20.51
C ARG A 615 -7.71 62.59 -21.42
N THR A 616 -8.74 62.36 -22.23
CA THR A 616 -8.79 61.25 -23.18
C THR A 616 -9.08 61.77 -24.59
N TYR A 617 -8.42 61.16 -25.58
CA TYR A 617 -8.71 61.34 -27.00
C TYR A 617 -9.28 60.02 -27.54
N LYS A 618 -10.52 60.06 -28.07
CA LYS A 618 -11.26 58.86 -28.51
C LYS A 618 -11.28 57.76 -27.44
N GLU A 619 -11.60 58.14 -26.20
CA GLU A 619 -11.66 57.26 -25.02
C GLU A 619 -10.30 56.70 -24.56
N LYS A 620 -9.19 56.96 -25.25
CA LYS A 620 -7.83 56.59 -24.81
C LYS A 620 -7.18 57.74 -24.04
N PRO A 621 -6.57 57.52 -22.85
CA PRO A 621 -5.83 58.55 -22.13
C PRO A 621 -4.74 59.21 -23.00
N GLU A 622 -4.62 60.55 -22.92
CA GLU A 622 -3.55 61.30 -23.61
C GLU A 622 -2.17 60.98 -23.03
N GLU A 623 -2.10 60.74 -21.72
CA GLU A 623 -0.93 60.22 -21.01
C GLU A 623 -1.15 58.76 -20.65
N ASP A 624 -0.20 57.89 -21.00
CA ASP A 624 -0.32 56.46 -20.74
C ASP A 624 -0.37 56.16 -19.24
N ILE A 625 -1.46 55.53 -18.81
CA ILE A 625 -1.62 54.99 -17.48
C ILE A 625 -1.34 53.49 -17.56
N LYS A 626 -0.36 53.02 -16.79
CA LYS A 626 0.13 51.64 -16.91
C LYS A 626 -0.01 50.90 -15.59
N ILE A 627 -0.24 49.59 -15.69
CA ILE A 627 -0.06 48.66 -14.59
C ILE A 627 1.43 48.40 -14.45
N VAL A 628 2.04 48.75 -13.32
CA VAL A 628 3.45 48.47 -13.02
C VAL A 628 3.61 46.97 -12.77
N ASN A 629 2.80 46.44 -11.85
CA ASN A 629 2.64 45.03 -11.57
C ASN A 629 1.34 44.79 -10.78
N ILE A 630 0.97 43.52 -10.60
CA ILE A 630 -0.15 43.11 -9.76
C ILE A 630 0.35 42.17 -8.68
N SER A 631 0.18 42.56 -7.42
CA SER A 631 0.50 41.73 -6.26
C SER A 631 -0.72 40.93 -5.85
N ILE A 632 -0.60 39.60 -5.80
CA ILE A 632 -1.68 38.70 -5.38
C ILE A 632 -1.46 38.29 -3.93
N ASN A 633 -2.50 38.42 -3.09
CA ASN A 633 -2.48 38.13 -1.65
C ASN A 633 -3.45 37.03 -1.24
#